data_AF-A0AAN9TVW4-F1
#
_entry.id   AF-A0AAN9TVW4-F1
#
_cell.length_a   1.000
_cell.length_b   1.000
_cell.length_c   1.000
_cell.angle_alpha   90.00
_cell.angle_beta   90.00
_cell.angle_gamma   90.00
#
_symmetry.space_group_name_H-M   'P 1'
#
loop_
_entity.id
_entity.type
_entity.pdbx_description
1 polymer ?
#
loop_
_entity_poly.entity_id
_entity_poly.type
_entity_poly.pdbx_seq_one_letter_code
_entity_poly.pdbx_strand_id
1 'polypeptide(L)'
;MGVRGLLTYVNKHCPDAGHRVNVDELILNERSGCPPKIVVDAPSCFSMWCRGLDCVIGLQVQELIHRLRSFVEAFDEMGAELVFFVGGLTPFKKRKTWLNRRIKSMHLMMNAFDMLYAGRTSEEISKNNCSIPPNMSNFVSFVLKYVLNCRVYVAVRDCDVEVIQFAKENDCFAIFAYDSDFIISQVKCLVLDANEYNCAERTTVVYNRNELCRCLGIKKYRLPFLAILAGNDYVDFESLRPFHYRICNWSPEKRHIPYKMLMESIADYIKDLRGGFSRKLMEKVCEDVFNDCNKVEEMMRAYYAYVPRPTPIFIVDDQWSKILRAARQRLKIVLLPPSAWGVLSRQVYESSVCLEDMRKVNDSNENDEMLPSATLTRDLRKRFYGVLLFENRKSDPIVKEFCAENERSYQKSVRVAPEYPKVHHPGLIALWDADRHNRHLRNKWTLFLAAVSPNIKNNIDKWMSLPKDLVVSTATCYYLYKLVRSYTFEMGVRGLRTYLKCYCPNACYKVHLPDLISKEWRESKCRPVVVVDAPSCYSMWCRGINWTVGLEVQELIYRLRSFVETFDEMGAQLVFFVGGLTPPRKRKTWLRCRIRSIHKMLDVCDILYSNKTYEDIPESLDSIPPNMENFVAFVLKHVLNCMVHVAVGDCDDEIINYVHENDSFAIFAFNTDFIVSLVHCVVLDAGSYDCDKKTTLLYDPEALSKYLRLEEDQLPLLAILAGNDLIDHEILQPFHSKICDWSSKNSQIPYKILMESIAAYINSLPLRTRVSKKIMERICRDVFGDCRRVDYMMVAYKAYLPRPALDTTGDDPWSRVLKMAKERLQTVLLPVSAWGVLSELVYESAVSFEDLRVTTDCNDDVRNCPSATVTRRLRKRLYGVLLFEKRDSKPIVEEWCADNADSYRRPIQVLPEYPKAYHPGLTALWSTDRRNPHHQNKWKLFLGAISPSIDNIGVWMALPDNMVVSTAACYYLFYTHLSVVIVLSDVDCQLSPVFVYSYFVDRYFLFLES
;
A
#
# COMPACT_ATOMS: atom_id res chain seq x y z
N MET A 1 -24.33 -26.68 -7.83
CA MET A 1 -23.02 -27.22 -8.26
C MET A 1 -23.23 -28.65 -8.77
N GLY A 2 -22.19 -29.31 -9.30
CA GLY A 2 -22.29 -30.66 -9.87
C GLY A 2 -22.92 -30.74 -11.26
N VAL A 3 -23.86 -31.68 -11.43
CA VAL A 3 -24.55 -31.97 -12.69
C VAL A 3 -25.41 -30.80 -13.18
N ARG A 4 -25.17 -30.37 -14.42
CA ARG A 4 -25.84 -29.22 -15.03
C ARG A 4 -27.35 -29.44 -15.14
N GLY A 5 -28.13 -28.58 -14.50
CA GLY A 5 -29.60 -28.56 -14.63
C GLY A 5 -30.35 -29.60 -13.80
N LEU A 6 -29.66 -30.50 -13.10
CA LEU A 6 -30.28 -31.61 -12.37
C LEU A 6 -31.17 -31.12 -11.22
N LEU A 7 -30.66 -30.22 -10.38
CA LEU A 7 -31.41 -29.69 -9.24
C LEU A 7 -32.69 -28.96 -9.69
N THR A 8 -32.59 -28.18 -10.76
CA THR A 8 -33.74 -27.51 -11.38
C THR A 8 -34.78 -28.50 -11.88
N TYR A 9 -34.34 -29.61 -12.49
CA TYR A 9 -35.24 -30.68 -12.93
C TYR A 9 -35.95 -31.35 -11.76
N VAL A 10 -35.20 -31.76 -10.73
CA VAL A 10 -35.75 -32.43 -9.55
C VAL A 10 -36.78 -31.53 -8.87
N ASN A 11 -36.41 -30.30 -8.54
CA ASN A 11 -37.28 -29.40 -7.78
C ASN A 11 -38.53 -28.95 -8.56
N LYS A 12 -38.48 -28.82 -9.90
CA LYS A 12 -39.61 -28.30 -10.70
C LYS A 12 -40.43 -29.37 -11.42
N HIS A 13 -39.86 -30.53 -11.69
CA HIS A 13 -40.45 -31.53 -12.60
C HIS A 13 -40.50 -32.94 -12.03
N CYS A 14 -39.87 -33.20 -10.88
CA CYS A 14 -40.00 -34.47 -10.16
C CYS A 14 -40.10 -34.18 -8.64
N PRO A 15 -41.20 -33.54 -8.19
CA PRO A 15 -41.35 -33.11 -6.79
C PRO A 15 -41.26 -34.27 -5.79
N ASP A 16 -41.70 -35.48 -6.17
CA ASP A 16 -41.56 -36.68 -5.34
C ASP A 16 -40.08 -37.02 -5.04
N ALA A 17 -39.16 -36.65 -5.93
CA ALA A 17 -37.73 -36.84 -5.75
C ALA A 17 -37.04 -35.78 -4.91
N GLY A 18 -37.71 -34.67 -4.58
CA GLY A 18 -37.19 -33.61 -3.72
C GLY A 18 -38.31 -33.01 -2.89
N HIS A 19 -38.50 -33.54 -1.67
CA HIS A 19 -39.56 -33.08 -0.77
C HIS A 19 -39.00 -32.57 0.56
N ARG A 20 -39.72 -31.62 1.16
CA ARG A 20 -39.34 -30.98 2.43
C ARG A 20 -39.62 -31.93 3.59
N VAL A 21 -38.71 -31.97 4.55
CA VAL A 21 -38.71 -32.82 5.74
C VAL A 21 -38.32 -32.03 6.97
N ASN A 22 -38.73 -32.50 8.15
CA ASN A 22 -38.17 -32.07 9.43
C ASN A 22 -36.98 -32.98 9.78
N VAL A 23 -35.81 -32.38 10.01
CA VAL A 23 -34.56 -33.12 10.26
C VAL A 23 -34.57 -33.79 11.64
N ASP A 24 -35.23 -33.17 12.63
CA ASP A 24 -35.38 -33.70 13.98
C ASP A 24 -36.18 -35.00 13.96
N GLU A 25 -37.32 -35.01 13.27
CA GLU A 25 -38.14 -36.22 13.07
C GLU A 25 -37.37 -37.35 12.37
N LEU A 26 -36.59 -37.01 11.34
CA LEU A 26 -35.76 -38.00 10.64
C LEU A 26 -34.70 -38.61 11.56
N ILE A 27 -34.02 -37.79 12.35
CA ILE A 27 -33.00 -38.24 13.31
C ILE A 27 -33.65 -39.10 14.40
N LEU A 28 -34.79 -38.66 14.96
CA LEU A 28 -35.53 -39.39 15.99
C LEU A 28 -35.95 -40.79 15.53
N ASN A 29 -36.43 -40.92 14.30
CA ASN A 29 -36.87 -42.20 13.73
C ASN A 29 -35.72 -43.18 13.47
N GLU A 30 -34.50 -42.69 13.27
CA GLU A 30 -33.31 -43.53 13.03
C GLU A 30 -32.63 -44.01 14.32
N ARG A 31 -32.90 -43.36 15.48
CA ARG A 31 -32.21 -43.63 16.75
C ARG A 31 -32.34 -45.10 17.16
N SER A 32 -31.28 -45.87 16.91
CA SER A 32 -31.16 -47.31 17.18
C SER A 32 -30.08 -47.63 18.23
N GLY A 33 -29.74 -46.64 19.08
CA GLY A 33 -28.80 -46.77 20.21
C GLY A 33 -27.46 -46.04 20.03
N CYS A 34 -27.13 -45.59 18.82
CA CYS A 34 -25.98 -44.73 18.51
C CYS A 34 -26.44 -43.43 17.83
N PRO A 35 -25.73 -42.29 18.02
CA PRO A 35 -26.04 -41.04 17.32
C PRO A 35 -25.93 -41.23 15.79
N PRO A 36 -26.96 -40.87 14.99
CA PRO A 36 -26.86 -40.94 13.54
C PRO A 36 -25.78 -39.97 13.04
N LYS A 37 -24.88 -40.49 12.21
CA LYS A 37 -23.75 -39.71 11.66
C LYS A 37 -24.16 -39.00 10.38
N ILE A 38 -23.97 -37.70 10.35
CA ILE A 38 -24.24 -36.86 9.17
C ILE A 38 -22.91 -36.31 8.65
N VAL A 39 -22.60 -36.63 7.39
CA VAL A 39 -21.39 -36.14 6.73
C VAL A 39 -21.70 -34.82 6.05
N VAL A 40 -20.98 -33.76 6.40
CA VAL A 40 -21.20 -32.42 5.87
C VAL A 40 -20.14 -32.10 4.82
N ASP A 41 -20.56 -31.82 3.59
CA ASP A 41 -19.69 -31.23 2.57
C ASP A 41 -19.58 -29.72 2.82
N ALA A 42 -18.58 -29.31 3.60
CA ALA A 42 -18.46 -27.93 4.06
C ALA A 42 -18.35 -26.90 2.91
N PRO A 43 -17.60 -27.15 1.81
CA PRO A 43 -17.51 -26.20 0.69
C PRO A 43 -18.86 -25.84 0.07
N SER A 44 -19.80 -26.78 -0.03
CA SER A 44 -21.14 -26.49 -0.56
C SER A 44 -22.05 -25.77 0.45
N CYS A 45 -21.69 -25.74 1.73
CA CYS A 45 -22.41 -25.03 2.80
C CYS A 45 -21.97 -23.56 2.97
N PHE A 46 -20.85 -23.13 2.36
CA PHE A 46 -20.31 -21.77 2.56
C PHE A 46 -21.29 -20.67 2.15
N SER A 47 -22.06 -20.88 1.08
CA SER A 47 -23.08 -19.91 0.65
C SER A 47 -24.16 -19.71 1.71
N MET A 48 -24.56 -20.77 2.42
CA MET A 48 -25.53 -20.71 3.52
C MET A 48 -24.93 -19.97 4.72
N TRP A 49 -23.75 -20.37 5.17
CA TRP A 49 -23.12 -19.76 6.36
C TRP A 49 -22.78 -18.28 6.15
N CYS A 50 -22.35 -17.90 4.95
CA CYS A 50 -22.00 -16.52 4.61
C CYS A 50 -23.20 -15.68 4.13
N ARG A 51 -24.40 -16.26 3.98
CA ARG A 51 -25.56 -15.57 3.39
C ARG A 51 -25.90 -14.29 4.17
N GLY A 52 -25.86 -13.15 3.50
CA GLY A 52 -26.20 -11.86 4.12
C GLY A 52 -25.16 -11.34 5.11
N LEU A 53 -23.96 -11.93 5.17
CA LEU A 53 -22.82 -11.25 5.78
C LEU A 53 -22.27 -10.21 4.82
N ASP A 54 -21.86 -9.05 5.33
CA ASP A 54 -21.18 -8.04 4.54
C ASP A 54 -19.75 -8.52 4.25
N CYS A 55 -19.46 -8.82 2.99
CA CYS A 55 -18.14 -9.29 2.56
C CYS A 55 -17.25 -8.15 2.06
N VAL A 56 -17.77 -6.91 1.97
CA VAL A 56 -17.08 -5.73 1.41
C VAL A 56 -16.31 -4.97 2.50
N ILE A 57 -16.88 -4.83 3.70
CA ILE A 57 -16.22 -4.13 4.83
C ILE A 57 -15.31 -5.04 5.69
N GLY A 58 -15.11 -6.29 5.26
CA GLY A 58 -14.42 -7.32 6.02
C GLY A 58 -15.36 -8.43 6.49
N LEU A 59 -14.85 -9.65 6.63
CA LEU A 59 -15.60 -10.92 6.67
C LEU A 59 -16.61 -11.13 7.83
N GLN A 60 -16.98 -10.16 8.67
CA GLN A 60 -17.90 -10.35 9.81
C GLN A 60 -17.63 -11.68 10.57
N VAL A 61 -16.36 -11.82 10.97
CA VAL A 61 -15.79 -13.11 11.40
C VAL A 61 -16.48 -13.64 12.66
N GLN A 62 -16.86 -12.76 13.57
CA GLN A 62 -17.53 -13.14 14.82
C GLN A 62 -18.93 -13.71 14.52
N GLU A 63 -19.67 -13.07 13.63
CA GLU A 63 -21.01 -13.48 13.18
C GLU A 63 -20.94 -14.83 12.46
N LEU A 64 -19.93 -15.04 11.62
CA LEU A 64 -19.72 -16.34 10.99
C LEU A 64 -19.42 -17.44 12.03
N ILE A 65 -18.56 -17.18 13.01
CA ILE A 65 -18.28 -18.14 14.09
C ILE A 65 -19.56 -18.44 14.87
N HIS A 66 -20.37 -17.43 15.16
CA HIS A 66 -21.66 -17.60 15.84
C HIS A 66 -22.61 -18.48 15.02
N ARG A 67 -22.74 -18.25 13.70
CA ARG A 67 -23.58 -19.07 12.81
C ARG A 67 -23.11 -20.52 12.72
N LEU A 68 -21.79 -20.74 12.64
CA LEU A 68 -21.22 -22.09 12.66
C LEU A 68 -21.51 -22.80 13.97
N ARG A 69 -21.38 -22.08 15.10
CA ARG A 69 -21.71 -22.59 16.44
C ARG A 69 -23.18 -22.98 16.53
N SER A 70 -24.10 -22.09 16.20
CA SER A 70 -25.54 -22.38 16.24
C SER A 70 -25.92 -23.54 15.32
N PHE A 71 -25.28 -23.67 14.16
CA PHE A 71 -25.49 -24.82 13.27
C PHE A 71 -25.05 -26.14 13.92
N VAL A 72 -23.86 -26.17 14.54
CA VAL A 72 -23.35 -27.38 15.22
C VAL A 72 -24.23 -27.73 16.43
N GLU A 73 -24.56 -26.73 17.26
CA GLU A 73 -25.40 -26.91 18.45
C GLU A 73 -26.80 -27.41 18.08
N ALA A 74 -27.41 -26.90 17.00
CA ALA A 74 -28.72 -27.39 16.54
C ALA A 74 -28.72 -28.89 16.21
N PHE A 75 -27.67 -29.41 15.56
CA PHE A 75 -27.57 -30.84 15.26
C PHE A 75 -27.18 -31.69 16.47
N ASP A 76 -26.39 -31.15 17.38
CA ASP A 76 -26.05 -31.80 18.66
C ASP A 76 -27.30 -31.94 19.54
N GLU A 77 -28.16 -30.93 19.60
CA GLU A 77 -29.47 -30.98 20.28
C GLU A 77 -30.41 -32.02 19.67
N MET A 78 -30.40 -32.17 18.33
CA MET A 78 -31.12 -33.24 17.64
C MET A 78 -30.48 -34.62 17.90
N GLY A 79 -29.30 -34.69 18.52
CA GLY A 79 -28.55 -35.90 18.84
C GLY A 79 -27.89 -36.56 17.64
N ALA A 80 -27.56 -35.78 16.60
CA ALA A 80 -26.78 -36.24 15.45
C ALA A 80 -25.30 -35.91 15.60
N GLU A 81 -24.45 -36.78 15.07
CA GLU A 81 -23.01 -36.55 15.05
C GLU A 81 -22.59 -35.96 13.70
N LEU A 82 -22.06 -34.73 13.69
CA LEU A 82 -21.57 -34.10 12.47
C LEU A 82 -20.10 -34.45 12.18
N VAL A 83 -19.84 -34.87 10.93
CA VAL A 83 -18.48 -35.08 10.40
C VAL A 83 -18.28 -34.19 9.19
N PHE A 84 -17.42 -33.18 9.31
CA PHE A 84 -17.17 -32.21 8.24
C PHE A 84 -16.04 -32.67 7.32
N PHE A 85 -16.29 -32.58 6.01
CA PHE A 85 -15.26 -32.67 4.99
C PHE A 85 -15.05 -31.30 4.36
N VAL A 86 -13.79 -30.88 4.31
CA VAL A 86 -13.39 -29.58 3.74
C VAL A 86 -12.55 -29.83 2.49
N GLY A 87 -12.80 -29.01 1.46
CA GLY A 87 -12.08 -29.09 0.20
C GLY A 87 -10.58 -28.86 0.37
N GLY A 88 -9.79 -29.76 -0.21
CA GLY A 88 -8.34 -29.65 -0.32
C GLY A 88 -7.90 -28.95 -1.61
N LEU A 89 -6.74 -29.36 -2.13
CA LEU A 89 -6.22 -28.84 -3.40
C LEU A 89 -7.10 -29.31 -4.57
N THR A 90 -7.35 -28.42 -5.53
CA THR A 90 -8.16 -28.76 -6.69
C THR A 90 -7.50 -29.87 -7.52
N PRO A 91 -8.18 -31.01 -7.75
CA PRO A 91 -7.64 -32.06 -8.61
C PRO A 91 -7.30 -31.51 -10.00
N PHE A 92 -6.18 -31.93 -10.58
CA PHE A 92 -5.71 -31.48 -11.90
C PHE A 92 -6.83 -31.49 -12.97
N LYS A 93 -7.70 -32.50 -12.94
CA LYS A 93 -8.80 -32.70 -13.89
C LYS A 93 -9.91 -31.64 -13.76
N LYS A 94 -10.20 -31.15 -12.55
CA LYS A 94 -11.19 -30.08 -12.29
C LYS A 94 -10.62 -28.67 -12.46
N ARG A 95 -9.30 -28.54 -12.76
CA ARG A 95 -8.60 -27.25 -12.78
C ARG A 95 -9.16 -26.26 -13.79
N LYS A 96 -9.53 -26.70 -14.99
CA LYS A 96 -10.14 -25.82 -16.01
C LYS A 96 -11.41 -25.16 -15.48
N THR A 97 -12.31 -25.96 -14.90
CA THR A 97 -13.56 -25.49 -14.28
C THR A 97 -13.28 -24.53 -13.13
N TRP A 98 -12.30 -24.84 -12.27
CA TRP A 98 -11.88 -23.98 -11.17
C TRP A 98 -11.33 -22.64 -11.66
N LEU A 99 -10.44 -22.61 -12.66
CA LEU A 99 -9.90 -21.37 -13.25
C LEU A 99 -11.03 -20.50 -13.81
N ASN A 100 -11.98 -21.10 -14.53
CA ASN A 100 -13.15 -20.39 -15.05
C ASN A 100 -14.01 -19.79 -13.92
N ARG A 101 -14.19 -20.51 -12.81
CA ARG A 101 -14.88 -19.98 -11.62
C ARG A 101 -14.12 -18.80 -11.01
N ARG A 102 -12.77 -18.86 -10.93
CA ARG A 102 -11.95 -17.76 -10.40
C ARG A 102 -11.95 -16.51 -11.29
N ILE A 103 -11.92 -16.67 -12.60
CA ILE A 103 -12.08 -15.55 -13.55
C ILE A 103 -13.45 -14.88 -13.35
N LYS A 104 -14.52 -15.67 -13.19
CA LYS A 104 -15.85 -15.12 -12.87
C LYS A 104 -15.87 -14.41 -11.53
N SER A 105 -15.26 -14.98 -10.49
CA SER A 105 -15.13 -14.31 -9.20
C SER A 105 -14.41 -12.98 -9.34
N MET A 106 -13.30 -12.92 -10.09
CA MET A 106 -12.57 -11.69 -10.35
C MET A 106 -13.43 -10.62 -11.03
N HIS A 107 -14.23 -10.98 -12.05
CA HIS A 107 -15.18 -10.04 -12.65
C HIS A 107 -16.28 -9.58 -11.67
N LEU A 108 -16.77 -10.46 -10.79
CA LEU A 108 -17.71 -10.07 -9.73
C LEU A 108 -17.06 -9.07 -8.76
N MET A 109 -15.77 -9.24 -8.43
CA MET A 109 -15.03 -8.27 -7.61
C MET A 109 -14.91 -6.92 -8.31
N MET A 110 -14.55 -6.91 -9.59
CA MET A 110 -14.45 -5.68 -10.39
C MET A 110 -15.80 -4.95 -10.45
N ASN A 111 -16.90 -5.69 -10.66
CA ASN A 111 -18.25 -5.11 -10.61
C ASN A 111 -18.61 -4.57 -9.22
N ALA A 112 -18.18 -5.23 -8.14
CA ALA A 112 -18.38 -4.74 -6.78
C ALA A 112 -17.64 -3.41 -6.57
N PHE A 113 -16.41 -3.28 -7.07
CA PHE A 113 -15.69 -2.00 -7.08
C PHE A 113 -16.38 -0.94 -7.94
N ASP A 114 -16.93 -1.28 -9.11
CA ASP A 114 -17.71 -0.33 -9.92
C ASP A 114 -18.93 0.21 -9.18
N MET A 115 -19.61 -0.66 -8.43
CA MET A 115 -20.74 -0.25 -7.58
C MET A 115 -20.28 0.64 -6.43
N LEU A 116 -19.13 0.35 -5.79
CA LEU A 116 -18.53 1.21 -4.76
C LEU A 116 -18.17 2.59 -5.32
N TYR A 117 -17.51 2.65 -6.47
CA TYR A 117 -17.17 3.92 -7.12
C TYR A 117 -18.42 4.71 -7.54
N ALA A 118 -19.53 4.03 -7.82
CA ALA A 118 -20.84 4.65 -8.08
C ALA A 118 -21.61 5.05 -6.80
N GLY A 119 -21.00 4.95 -5.62
CA GLY A 119 -21.59 5.37 -4.34
C GLY A 119 -22.64 4.42 -3.77
N ARG A 120 -22.68 3.15 -4.22
CA ARG A 120 -23.57 2.15 -3.62
C ARG A 120 -23.08 1.71 -2.25
N THR A 121 -24.01 1.36 -1.37
CA THR A 121 -23.69 0.87 -0.02
C THR A 121 -23.14 -0.56 -0.06
N SER A 122 -22.35 -0.93 0.94
CA SER A 122 -21.79 -2.28 1.07
C SER A 122 -22.87 -3.36 1.19
N GLU A 123 -24.02 -3.04 1.79
CA GLU A 123 -25.18 -3.92 1.87
C GLU A 123 -25.81 -4.19 0.49
N GLU A 124 -25.99 -3.15 -0.33
CA GLU A 124 -26.51 -3.29 -1.70
C GLU A 124 -25.59 -4.12 -2.59
N ILE A 125 -24.28 -4.00 -2.38
CA ILE A 125 -23.26 -4.77 -3.09
C ILE A 125 -23.25 -6.21 -2.61
N SER A 126 -23.25 -6.44 -1.30
CA SER A 126 -23.22 -7.77 -0.69
C SER A 126 -24.47 -8.60 -1.05
N LYS A 127 -25.64 -7.96 -1.16
CA LYS A 127 -26.88 -8.60 -1.61
C LYS A 127 -26.82 -9.09 -3.07
N ASN A 128 -26.07 -8.42 -3.93
CA ASN A 128 -26.05 -8.67 -5.38
C ASN A 128 -24.79 -9.40 -5.87
N ASN A 129 -23.66 -9.30 -5.16
CA ASN A 129 -22.33 -9.68 -5.66
C ASN A 129 -21.43 -10.39 -4.63
N CYS A 130 -21.92 -10.89 -3.48
CA CYS A 130 -21.00 -11.48 -2.50
C CYS A 130 -20.25 -12.71 -3.05
N SER A 131 -18.94 -12.55 -3.19
CA SER A 131 -18.02 -13.65 -3.39
C SER A 131 -17.65 -14.23 -2.02
N ILE A 132 -17.42 -15.56 -1.97
CA ILE A 132 -16.86 -16.19 -0.77
C ILE A 132 -15.44 -15.63 -0.59
N PRO A 133 -15.10 -15.05 0.58
CA PRO A 133 -13.79 -14.47 0.79
C PRO A 133 -12.64 -15.46 0.55
N PRO A 134 -11.41 -14.99 0.31
CA PRO A 134 -10.30 -15.88 0.05
C PRO A 134 -9.99 -16.76 1.27
N ASN A 135 -9.55 -17.99 1.01
CA ASN A 135 -9.09 -18.95 2.03
C ASN A 135 -10.12 -19.38 3.10
N MET A 136 -11.41 -19.19 2.85
CA MET A 136 -12.49 -19.60 3.77
C MET A 136 -12.44 -21.07 4.20
N SER A 137 -12.03 -21.98 3.31
CA SER A 137 -11.88 -23.40 3.66
C SER A 137 -10.91 -23.63 4.83
N ASN A 138 -9.79 -22.91 4.86
CA ASN A 138 -8.80 -23.04 5.94
C ASN A 138 -9.31 -22.41 7.23
N PHE A 139 -9.98 -21.26 7.13
CA PHE A 139 -10.54 -20.59 8.29
C PHE A 139 -11.66 -21.42 8.94
N VAL A 140 -12.65 -21.84 8.15
CA VAL A 140 -13.80 -22.62 8.63
C VAL A 140 -13.36 -23.98 9.17
N SER A 141 -12.42 -24.67 8.52
CA SER A 141 -11.87 -25.93 9.06
C SER A 141 -11.19 -25.74 10.41
N PHE A 142 -10.46 -24.64 10.61
CA PHE A 142 -9.84 -24.31 11.88
C PHE A 142 -10.88 -24.05 12.97
N VAL A 143 -11.89 -23.22 12.68
CA VAL A 143 -12.98 -22.90 13.63
C VAL A 143 -13.73 -24.18 14.02
N LEU A 144 -14.20 -24.95 13.04
CA LEU A 144 -14.92 -26.20 13.29
C LEU A 144 -14.06 -27.16 14.14
N LYS A 145 -12.77 -27.31 13.81
CA LYS A 145 -11.91 -28.30 14.48
C LYS A 145 -11.46 -27.88 15.87
N TYR A 146 -10.98 -26.65 16.03
CA TYR A 146 -10.28 -26.22 17.25
C TYR A 146 -11.11 -25.30 18.14
N VAL A 147 -12.11 -24.60 17.61
CA VAL A 147 -13.00 -23.72 18.38
C VAL A 147 -14.29 -24.44 18.75
N LEU A 148 -14.87 -25.21 17.83
CA LEU A 148 -16.12 -25.95 18.02
C LEU A 148 -15.92 -27.45 18.29
N ASN A 149 -14.67 -27.93 18.31
CA ASN A 149 -14.30 -29.32 18.62
C ASN A 149 -14.98 -30.38 17.74
N CYS A 150 -15.35 -30.04 16.50
CA CYS A 150 -15.97 -30.97 15.56
C CYS A 150 -14.96 -31.96 14.95
N ARG A 151 -15.47 -33.07 14.40
CA ARG A 151 -14.67 -33.95 13.53
C ARG A 151 -14.57 -33.30 12.15
N VAL A 152 -13.35 -32.96 11.74
CA VAL A 152 -13.08 -32.30 10.47
C VAL A 152 -11.99 -33.07 9.73
N TYR A 153 -12.24 -33.37 8.46
CA TYR A 153 -11.30 -33.95 7.53
C TYR A 153 -11.04 -33.01 6.36
N VAL A 154 -9.79 -32.77 6.01
CA VAL A 154 -9.44 -32.08 4.76
C VAL A 154 -9.18 -33.11 3.67
N ALA A 155 -9.89 -32.99 2.55
CA ALA A 155 -9.75 -33.89 1.42
C ALA A 155 -8.33 -33.82 0.85
N VAL A 156 -7.73 -34.97 0.54
CA VAL A 156 -6.41 -35.04 -0.11
C VAL A 156 -6.56 -35.15 -1.63
N ARG A 157 -7.68 -35.71 -2.07
CA ARG A 157 -8.08 -35.91 -3.47
C ARG A 157 -9.28 -35.01 -3.77
N ASP A 158 -10.30 -35.58 -4.39
CA ASP A 158 -11.57 -34.91 -4.63
C ASP A 158 -12.45 -35.02 -3.37
N CYS A 159 -12.98 -33.89 -2.91
CA CYS A 159 -13.78 -33.82 -1.67
C CYS A 159 -15.02 -34.69 -1.79
N ASP A 160 -15.75 -34.56 -2.92
CA ASP A 160 -16.99 -35.29 -3.18
C ASP A 160 -16.75 -36.80 -3.12
N VAL A 161 -15.64 -37.27 -3.69
CA VAL A 161 -15.25 -38.67 -3.68
C VAL A 161 -14.93 -39.17 -2.28
N GLU A 162 -14.21 -38.37 -1.47
CA GLU A 162 -13.87 -38.74 -0.09
C GLU A 162 -15.10 -38.74 0.83
N VAL A 163 -16.05 -37.81 0.63
CA VAL A 163 -17.36 -37.79 1.31
C VAL A 163 -18.16 -39.05 0.97
N ILE A 164 -18.30 -39.38 -0.32
CA ILE A 164 -19.02 -40.57 -0.79
C ILE A 164 -18.40 -41.85 -0.23
N GLN A 165 -17.06 -41.94 -0.22
CA GLN A 165 -16.35 -43.09 0.32
C GLN A 165 -16.56 -43.22 1.83
N PHE A 166 -16.42 -42.12 2.56
CA PHE A 166 -16.59 -42.11 4.02
C PHE A 166 -18.02 -42.50 4.40
N ALA A 167 -19.03 -41.94 3.72
CA ALA A 167 -20.43 -42.27 3.95
C ALA A 167 -20.74 -43.75 3.75
N LYS A 168 -20.10 -44.40 2.75
CA LYS A 168 -20.22 -45.84 2.49
C LYS A 168 -19.50 -46.71 3.54
N GLU A 169 -18.31 -46.31 3.96
CA GLU A 169 -17.48 -47.09 4.89
C GLU A 169 -17.97 -47.02 6.35
N ASN A 170 -18.63 -45.91 6.72
CA ASN A 170 -19.02 -45.63 8.11
C ASN A 170 -20.53 -45.70 8.35
N ASP A 171 -21.28 -46.22 7.37
CA ASP A 171 -22.75 -46.35 7.38
C ASP A 171 -23.45 -45.08 7.86
N CYS A 172 -23.12 -43.96 7.21
CA CYS A 172 -23.65 -42.66 7.63
C CYS A 172 -25.15 -42.56 7.34
N PHE A 173 -25.87 -41.86 8.20
CA PHE A 173 -27.30 -41.64 8.07
C PHE A 173 -27.63 -40.74 6.88
N ALA A 174 -26.89 -39.63 6.75
CA ALA A 174 -27.11 -38.64 5.70
C ALA A 174 -25.81 -37.98 5.24
N ILE A 175 -25.83 -37.46 4.01
CA ILE A 175 -24.90 -36.45 3.50
C ILE A 175 -25.65 -35.12 3.45
N PHE A 176 -25.09 -34.10 4.08
CA PHE A 176 -25.59 -32.73 4.06
C PHE A 176 -24.75 -31.89 3.08
N ALA A 177 -25.33 -31.54 1.95
CA ALA A 177 -24.63 -30.89 0.85
C ALA A 177 -25.58 -30.13 -0.10
N TYR A 178 -25.05 -29.15 -0.84
CA TYR A 178 -25.78 -28.50 -1.95
C TYR A 178 -25.30 -28.98 -3.34
N ASP A 179 -24.34 -29.91 -3.38
CA ASP A 179 -23.86 -30.45 -4.65
C ASP A 179 -24.76 -31.58 -5.18
N SER A 180 -25.29 -31.40 -6.39
CA SER A 180 -26.14 -32.39 -7.05
C SER A 180 -25.40 -33.69 -7.41
N ASP A 181 -24.06 -33.71 -7.38
CA ASP A 181 -23.27 -34.92 -7.55
C ASP A 181 -23.59 -35.99 -6.49
N PHE A 182 -23.96 -35.59 -5.27
CA PHE A 182 -24.37 -36.52 -4.21
C PHE A 182 -25.72 -37.19 -4.50
N ILE A 183 -26.63 -36.52 -5.21
CA ILE A 183 -27.91 -37.10 -5.67
C ILE A 183 -27.65 -38.27 -6.64
N ILE A 184 -26.64 -38.14 -7.51
CA ILE A 184 -26.26 -39.16 -8.50
C ILE A 184 -25.40 -40.28 -7.92
N SER A 185 -24.57 -39.96 -6.91
CA SER A 185 -23.61 -40.89 -6.31
C SER A 185 -24.26 -42.19 -5.84
N GLN A 186 -23.58 -43.34 -5.85
CA GLN A 186 -24.18 -44.62 -5.42
C GLN A 186 -24.11 -44.84 -3.90
N VAL A 187 -24.52 -43.87 -3.08
CA VAL A 187 -24.57 -43.98 -1.60
C VAL A 187 -25.92 -44.52 -1.10
N LYS A 188 -25.94 -45.15 0.08
CA LYS A 188 -27.17 -45.68 0.71
C LYS A 188 -27.89 -44.66 1.59
N CYS A 189 -27.15 -43.70 2.14
CA CYS A 189 -27.64 -42.66 3.03
C CYS A 189 -28.56 -41.64 2.34
N LEU A 190 -29.28 -40.87 3.14
CA LEU A 190 -30.05 -39.72 2.67
C LEU A 190 -29.13 -38.61 2.12
N VAL A 191 -29.66 -37.77 1.24
CA VAL A 191 -29.00 -36.55 0.78
C VAL A 191 -29.88 -35.37 1.17
N LEU A 192 -29.39 -34.55 2.09
CA LEU A 192 -30.05 -33.37 2.65
C LEU A 192 -29.51 -32.11 1.98
N ASP A 193 -30.41 -31.24 1.52
CA ASP A 193 -30.03 -30.01 0.83
C ASP A 193 -29.54 -28.94 1.82
N ALA A 194 -28.27 -28.57 1.71
CA ALA A 194 -27.69 -27.53 2.56
C ALA A 194 -28.21 -26.11 2.27
N ASN A 195 -28.64 -25.82 1.04
CA ASN A 195 -29.08 -24.49 0.62
C ASN A 195 -30.55 -24.19 0.99
N GLU A 196 -31.36 -25.23 1.15
CA GLU A 196 -32.78 -25.18 1.56
C GLU A 196 -32.98 -25.39 3.08
N TYR A 197 -31.89 -25.59 3.83
CA TYR A 197 -31.98 -25.80 5.28
C TYR A 197 -32.41 -24.51 6.01
N ASN A 198 -33.46 -24.63 6.81
CA ASN A 198 -33.90 -23.61 7.74
C ASN A 198 -33.49 -24.02 9.16
N CYS A 199 -32.54 -23.31 9.75
CA CYS A 199 -32.02 -23.60 11.09
C CYS A 199 -33.10 -23.47 12.18
N ALA A 200 -33.99 -22.46 12.07
CA ALA A 200 -35.02 -22.21 13.08
C ALA A 200 -36.13 -23.27 13.06
N GLU A 201 -36.58 -23.66 11.87
CA GLU A 201 -37.63 -24.68 11.70
C GLU A 201 -37.07 -26.11 11.68
N ARG A 202 -35.75 -26.27 11.62
CA ARG A 202 -35.05 -27.55 11.43
C ARG A 202 -35.55 -28.32 10.21
N THR A 203 -35.95 -27.62 9.15
CA THR A 203 -36.45 -28.24 7.91
C THR A 203 -35.43 -28.16 6.77
N THR A 204 -35.42 -29.15 5.88
CA THR A 204 -34.64 -29.16 4.62
C THR A 204 -35.34 -29.99 3.55
N VAL A 205 -34.78 -30.09 2.36
CA VAL A 205 -35.21 -31.00 1.29
C VAL A 205 -34.38 -32.28 1.34
N VAL A 206 -35.04 -33.44 1.28
CA VAL A 206 -34.40 -34.75 1.05
C VAL A 206 -34.52 -35.10 -0.43
N TYR A 207 -33.40 -35.50 -1.01
CA TYR A 207 -33.36 -36.01 -2.38
C TYR A 207 -33.50 -37.53 -2.46
N ASN A 208 -34.62 -37.99 -3.02
CA ASN A 208 -34.91 -39.41 -3.23
C ASN A 208 -34.51 -39.88 -4.63
N ARG A 209 -33.41 -40.64 -4.69
CA ARG A 209 -32.88 -41.20 -5.94
C ARG A 209 -33.81 -42.22 -6.59
N ASN A 210 -34.62 -42.96 -5.82
CA ASN A 210 -35.57 -43.92 -6.40
C ASN A 210 -36.62 -43.19 -7.24
N GLU A 211 -37.17 -42.12 -6.69
CA GLU A 211 -38.18 -41.32 -7.36
C GLU A 211 -37.61 -40.61 -8.58
N LEU A 212 -36.36 -40.09 -8.50
CA LEU A 212 -35.66 -39.54 -9.67
C LEU A 212 -35.54 -40.59 -10.79
N CYS A 213 -35.14 -41.81 -10.45
CA CYS A 213 -35.07 -42.93 -11.39
C CYS A 213 -36.44 -43.29 -11.97
N ARG A 214 -37.51 -43.27 -11.16
CA ARG A 214 -38.89 -43.52 -11.61
C ARG A 214 -39.35 -42.45 -12.59
N CYS A 215 -39.15 -41.17 -12.27
CA CYS A 215 -39.47 -40.04 -13.15
C CYS A 215 -38.75 -40.12 -14.51
N LEU A 216 -37.44 -40.45 -14.51
CA LEU A 216 -36.65 -40.51 -15.73
C LEU A 216 -36.76 -41.85 -16.48
N GLY A 217 -37.34 -42.88 -15.87
CA GLY A 217 -37.42 -44.23 -16.43
C GLY A 217 -36.06 -44.91 -16.60
N ILE A 218 -35.07 -44.61 -15.76
CA ILE A 218 -33.72 -45.19 -15.80
C ILE A 218 -33.36 -45.91 -14.50
N LYS A 219 -32.52 -46.95 -14.58
CA LYS A 219 -32.07 -47.69 -13.39
C LYS A 219 -30.99 -46.91 -12.62
N LYS A 220 -30.93 -47.08 -11.29
CA LYS A 220 -29.95 -46.38 -10.41
C LYS A 220 -28.51 -46.42 -10.91
N TYR A 221 -28.02 -47.59 -11.32
CA TYR A 221 -26.64 -47.76 -11.78
C TYR A 221 -26.32 -47.01 -13.09
N ARG A 222 -27.35 -46.48 -13.80
CA ARG A 222 -27.21 -45.66 -15.00
C ARG A 222 -27.15 -44.16 -14.71
N LEU A 223 -27.44 -43.70 -13.50
CA LEU A 223 -27.38 -42.28 -13.13
C LEU A 223 -26.00 -41.63 -13.38
N PRO A 224 -24.85 -42.32 -13.22
CA PRO A 224 -23.57 -41.74 -13.62
C PRO A 224 -23.47 -41.41 -15.12
N PHE A 225 -24.18 -42.14 -16.01
CA PHE A 225 -24.28 -41.77 -17.42
C PHE A 225 -25.08 -40.46 -17.60
N LEU A 226 -26.17 -40.29 -16.84
CA LEU A 226 -26.95 -39.04 -16.86
C LEU A 226 -26.06 -37.85 -16.50
N ALA A 227 -25.23 -37.97 -15.46
CA ALA A 227 -24.34 -36.91 -15.02
C ALA A 227 -23.29 -36.50 -16.07
N ILE A 228 -22.59 -37.48 -16.66
CA ILE A 228 -21.55 -37.18 -17.65
C ILE A 228 -22.13 -36.68 -18.98
N LEU A 229 -23.35 -37.09 -19.35
CA LEU A 229 -24.01 -36.66 -20.57
C LEU A 229 -24.77 -35.34 -20.42
N ALA A 230 -25.22 -34.98 -19.21
CA ALA A 230 -25.78 -33.66 -18.93
C ALA A 230 -24.69 -32.59 -18.81
N GLY A 231 -23.46 -33.00 -18.48
CA GLY A 231 -22.32 -32.13 -18.21
C GLY A 231 -22.11 -31.93 -16.72
N ASN A 232 -20.85 -32.03 -16.30
CA ASN A 232 -20.44 -31.95 -14.90
C ASN A 232 -19.03 -31.33 -14.77
N ASP A 233 -18.42 -31.41 -13.59
CA ASP A 233 -17.10 -30.81 -13.35
C ASP A 233 -15.95 -31.46 -14.14
N TYR A 234 -16.19 -32.61 -14.77
CA TYR A 234 -15.23 -33.36 -15.58
C TYR A 234 -15.46 -33.22 -17.08
N VAL A 235 -16.72 -33.13 -17.52
CA VAL A 235 -17.12 -33.06 -18.93
C VAL A 235 -17.78 -31.71 -19.20
N ASP A 236 -17.14 -30.91 -20.03
CA ASP A 236 -17.56 -29.53 -20.32
C ASP A 236 -18.90 -29.50 -21.07
N PHE A 237 -19.85 -28.73 -20.54
CA PHE A 237 -21.21 -28.61 -21.10
C PHE A 237 -21.19 -28.13 -22.56
N GLU A 238 -20.28 -27.20 -22.88
CA GLU A 238 -20.12 -26.66 -24.23
C GLU A 238 -19.77 -27.75 -25.25
N SER A 239 -18.95 -28.72 -24.84
CA SER A 239 -18.53 -29.84 -25.69
C SER A 239 -19.65 -30.85 -25.96
N LEU A 240 -20.66 -30.89 -25.09
CA LEU A 240 -21.84 -31.75 -25.19
C LEU A 240 -22.98 -31.09 -25.98
N ARG A 241 -22.92 -29.77 -26.19
CA ARG A 241 -24.00 -29.00 -26.82
C ARG A 241 -24.42 -29.52 -28.21
N PRO A 242 -23.51 -29.91 -29.13
CA PRO A 242 -23.91 -30.48 -30.42
C PRO A 242 -24.73 -31.78 -30.26
N PHE A 243 -24.35 -32.61 -29.29
CA PHE A 243 -25.10 -33.82 -28.93
C PHE A 243 -26.46 -33.45 -28.33
N HIS A 244 -26.51 -32.48 -27.40
CA HIS A 244 -27.76 -32.01 -26.78
C HIS A 244 -28.76 -31.48 -27.80
N TYR A 245 -28.32 -30.66 -28.76
CA TYR A 245 -29.20 -30.16 -29.83
C TYR A 245 -29.75 -31.28 -30.70
N ARG A 246 -28.94 -32.31 -30.99
CA ARG A 246 -29.35 -33.48 -31.78
C ARG A 246 -30.42 -34.30 -31.07
N ILE A 247 -30.19 -34.68 -29.81
CA ILE A 247 -31.13 -35.53 -29.06
C ILE A 247 -32.40 -34.80 -28.64
N CYS A 248 -32.34 -33.47 -28.47
CA CYS A 248 -33.51 -32.65 -28.12
C CYS A 248 -34.24 -32.10 -29.34
N ASN A 249 -33.77 -32.39 -30.57
CA ASN A 249 -34.23 -31.77 -31.81
C ASN A 249 -34.37 -30.23 -31.70
N TRP A 250 -33.35 -29.59 -31.13
CA TRP A 250 -33.39 -28.18 -30.75
C TRP A 250 -32.54 -27.31 -31.68
N SER A 251 -33.11 -26.19 -32.15
CA SER A 251 -32.39 -25.27 -33.03
C SER A 251 -31.22 -24.59 -32.28
N PRO A 252 -30.00 -24.56 -32.88
CA PRO A 252 -28.86 -23.83 -32.32
C PRO A 252 -29.10 -22.33 -32.12
N GLU A 253 -30.07 -21.74 -32.83
CA GLU A 253 -30.45 -20.33 -32.71
C GLU A 253 -31.12 -20.01 -31.37
N LYS A 254 -31.77 -21.01 -30.75
CA LYS A 254 -32.42 -20.88 -29.44
C LYS A 254 -31.38 -21.13 -28.34
N ARG A 255 -30.88 -20.05 -27.72
CA ARG A 255 -29.75 -20.03 -26.75
C ARG A 255 -29.82 -21.06 -25.61
N HIS A 256 -31.00 -21.48 -25.13
CA HIS A 256 -31.12 -22.34 -23.95
C HIS A 256 -32.11 -23.49 -24.17
N ILE A 257 -31.66 -24.73 -23.94
CA ILE A 257 -32.49 -25.94 -23.93
C ILE A 257 -33.18 -26.06 -22.56
N PRO A 258 -34.52 -26.10 -22.46
CA PRO A 258 -35.21 -26.33 -21.19
C PRO A 258 -34.71 -27.60 -20.50
N TYR A 259 -34.35 -27.50 -19.20
CA TYR A 259 -33.74 -28.63 -18.48
C TYR A 259 -34.64 -29.86 -18.38
N LYS A 260 -35.97 -29.69 -18.40
CA LYS A 260 -36.92 -30.81 -18.51
C LYS A 260 -36.64 -31.67 -19.73
N MET A 261 -36.67 -31.05 -20.90
CA MET A 261 -36.46 -31.71 -22.18
C MET A 261 -35.06 -32.30 -22.26
N LEU A 262 -34.02 -31.56 -21.81
CA LEU A 262 -32.65 -32.07 -21.80
C LEU A 262 -32.50 -33.34 -20.97
N MET A 263 -33.02 -33.37 -19.73
CA MET A 263 -32.90 -34.53 -18.84
C MET A 263 -33.68 -35.73 -19.36
N GLU A 264 -34.88 -35.52 -19.88
CA GLU A 264 -35.73 -36.57 -20.47
C GLU A 264 -35.08 -37.16 -21.74
N SER A 265 -34.59 -36.32 -22.67
CA SER A 265 -33.90 -36.80 -23.87
C SER A 265 -32.60 -37.54 -23.58
N ILE A 266 -31.82 -37.11 -22.58
CA ILE A 266 -30.62 -37.85 -22.15
C ILE A 266 -31.04 -39.20 -21.54
N ALA A 267 -32.10 -39.22 -20.73
CA ALA A 267 -32.61 -40.45 -20.15
C ALA A 267 -33.08 -41.44 -21.23
N ASP A 268 -33.77 -40.97 -22.27
CA ASP A 268 -34.16 -41.78 -23.42
C ASP A 268 -32.95 -42.38 -24.14
N TYR A 269 -31.92 -41.58 -24.45
CA TYR A 269 -30.67 -42.08 -25.01
C TYR A 269 -30.01 -43.16 -24.12
N ILE A 270 -30.02 -42.98 -22.80
CA ILE A 270 -29.46 -43.96 -21.84
C ILE A 270 -30.24 -45.28 -21.85
N LYS A 271 -31.56 -45.25 -22.05
CA LYS A 271 -32.40 -46.47 -22.13
C LYS A 271 -32.01 -47.34 -23.33
N ASP A 272 -31.61 -46.71 -24.44
CA ASP A 272 -31.20 -47.38 -25.67
C ASP A 272 -29.80 -48.03 -25.58
N LEU A 273 -29.00 -47.68 -24.58
CA LEU A 273 -27.68 -48.28 -24.35
C LEU A 273 -27.81 -49.71 -23.82
N ARG A 274 -27.61 -50.71 -24.71
CA ARG A 274 -27.60 -52.14 -24.36
C ARG A 274 -26.34 -52.53 -23.58
N GLY A 275 -26.50 -53.38 -22.55
CA GLY A 275 -25.39 -53.94 -21.75
C GLY A 275 -24.97 -53.10 -20.53
N GLY A 276 -24.12 -53.67 -19.67
CA GLY A 276 -23.54 -52.98 -18.51
C GLY A 276 -22.39 -52.03 -18.88
N PHE A 277 -21.89 -51.26 -17.90
CA PHE A 277 -20.72 -50.40 -18.10
C PHE A 277 -19.51 -51.21 -18.58
N SER A 278 -18.95 -50.85 -19.74
CA SER A 278 -17.75 -51.45 -20.32
C SER A 278 -16.99 -50.41 -21.16
N ARG A 279 -15.71 -50.64 -21.43
CA ARG A 279 -14.92 -49.77 -22.32
C ARG A 279 -15.55 -49.66 -23.70
N LYS A 280 -15.97 -50.78 -24.29
CA LYS A 280 -16.65 -50.82 -25.61
C LYS A 280 -17.92 -49.98 -25.65
N LEU A 281 -18.72 -50.02 -24.58
CA LEU A 281 -19.90 -49.16 -24.47
C LEU A 281 -19.49 -47.68 -24.41
N MET A 282 -18.42 -47.35 -23.70
CA MET A 282 -17.93 -45.98 -23.61
C MET A 282 -17.36 -45.47 -24.93
N GLU A 283 -16.68 -46.32 -25.71
CA GLU A 283 -16.24 -46.02 -27.08
C GLU A 283 -17.43 -45.63 -27.96
N LYS A 284 -18.52 -46.42 -27.93
CA LYS A 284 -19.76 -46.08 -28.62
C LYS A 284 -20.34 -44.74 -28.15
N VAL A 285 -20.43 -44.52 -26.83
CA VAL A 285 -20.95 -43.25 -26.29
C VAL A 285 -20.10 -42.06 -26.73
N CYS A 286 -18.77 -42.20 -26.77
CA CYS A 286 -17.88 -41.12 -27.22
C CYS A 286 -18.03 -40.84 -28.72
N GLU A 287 -18.23 -41.89 -29.53
CA GLU A 287 -18.54 -41.75 -30.96
C GLU A 287 -19.86 -41.01 -31.17
N ASP A 288 -20.93 -41.43 -30.49
CA ASP A 288 -22.26 -40.82 -30.62
C ASP A 288 -22.26 -39.34 -30.16
N VAL A 289 -21.56 -39.04 -29.07
CA VAL A 289 -21.58 -37.72 -28.40
C VAL A 289 -20.59 -36.74 -29.02
N PHE A 290 -19.35 -37.16 -29.28
CA PHE A 290 -18.26 -36.28 -29.69
C PHE A 290 -17.73 -36.55 -31.10
N ASN A 291 -18.08 -37.69 -31.70
CA ASN A 291 -17.45 -38.19 -32.93
C ASN A 291 -15.92 -38.28 -32.78
N ASP A 292 -15.47 -38.65 -31.57
CA ASP A 292 -14.06 -38.72 -31.17
C ASP A 292 -13.84 -39.81 -30.11
N CYS A 293 -13.22 -40.92 -30.52
CA CYS A 293 -12.90 -42.04 -29.66
C CYS A 293 -11.77 -41.75 -28.64
N ASN A 294 -11.02 -40.65 -28.79
CA ASN A 294 -9.95 -40.29 -27.85
C ASN A 294 -10.48 -39.79 -26.49
N LYS A 295 -11.77 -39.45 -26.42
CA LYS A 295 -12.42 -38.99 -25.17
C LYS A 295 -12.85 -40.11 -24.22
N VAL A 296 -12.68 -41.37 -24.61
CA VAL A 296 -13.10 -42.53 -23.81
C VAL A 296 -12.49 -42.52 -22.41
N GLU A 297 -11.19 -42.24 -22.29
CA GLU A 297 -10.52 -42.18 -20.98
C GLU A 297 -11.05 -41.05 -20.09
N GLU A 298 -11.39 -39.90 -20.69
CA GLU A 298 -11.98 -38.77 -19.98
C GLU A 298 -13.37 -39.11 -19.46
N MET A 299 -14.23 -39.67 -20.32
CA MET A 299 -15.59 -40.08 -19.98
C MET A 299 -15.62 -41.23 -18.96
N MET A 300 -14.73 -42.22 -19.08
CA MET A 300 -14.59 -43.29 -18.08
C MET A 300 -14.19 -42.72 -16.72
N ARG A 301 -13.25 -41.77 -16.68
CA ARG A 301 -12.84 -41.10 -15.44
C ARG A 301 -13.99 -40.29 -14.82
N ALA A 302 -14.74 -39.56 -15.63
CA ALA A 302 -15.92 -38.82 -15.18
C ALA A 302 -17.00 -39.75 -14.60
N TYR A 303 -17.23 -40.90 -15.24
CA TYR A 303 -18.15 -41.92 -14.74
C TYR A 303 -17.70 -42.48 -13.38
N TYR A 304 -16.42 -42.81 -13.24
CA TYR A 304 -15.87 -43.38 -12.01
C TYR A 304 -15.85 -42.40 -10.82
N ALA A 305 -16.00 -41.09 -11.04
CA ALA A 305 -16.17 -40.12 -9.95
C ALA A 305 -17.41 -40.42 -9.09
N TYR A 306 -18.48 -40.95 -9.69
CA TYR A 306 -19.72 -41.32 -8.99
C TYR A 306 -19.73 -42.77 -8.47
N VAL A 307 -18.76 -43.59 -8.92
CA VAL A 307 -18.60 -45.00 -8.55
C VAL A 307 -17.15 -45.23 -8.08
N PRO A 308 -16.75 -44.62 -6.95
CA PRO A 308 -15.38 -44.68 -6.51
C PRO A 308 -14.97 -46.13 -6.22
N ARG A 309 -13.80 -46.52 -6.73
CA ARG A 309 -13.13 -47.78 -6.42
C ARG A 309 -11.97 -47.52 -5.47
N PRO A 310 -11.63 -48.47 -4.58
CA PRO A 310 -10.40 -48.40 -3.79
C PRO A 310 -9.22 -48.27 -4.76
N THR A 311 -8.45 -47.17 -4.64
CA THR A 311 -7.26 -46.99 -5.46
C THR A 311 -6.06 -47.52 -4.68
N PRO A 312 -5.31 -48.50 -5.18
CA PRO A 312 -4.09 -48.95 -4.53
C PRO A 312 -3.07 -47.81 -4.50
N ILE A 313 -2.45 -47.61 -3.33
CA ILE A 313 -1.38 -46.64 -3.13
C ILE A 313 -0.07 -47.38 -3.39
N PHE A 314 0.64 -47.03 -4.46
CA PHE A 314 2.00 -47.51 -4.67
C PHE A 314 2.93 -46.77 -3.69
N ILE A 315 3.62 -47.54 -2.84
CA ILE A 315 4.56 -47.04 -1.84
C ILE A 315 5.96 -47.28 -2.38
N VAL A 316 6.69 -46.20 -2.65
CA VAL A 316 8.15 -46.22 -2.78
C VAL A 316 8.70 -45.77 -1.42
N ASP A 317 9.57 -46.56 -0.79
CA ASP A 317 10.06 -46.26 0.57
C ASP A 317 11.35 -45.41 0.53
N ASP A 318 11.22 -44.16 0.05
CA ASP A 318 12.28 -43.15 0.17
C ASP A 318 11.97 -42.11 1.25
N GLN A 319 12.98 -41.34 1.66
CA GLN A 319 12.85 -40.30 2.71
C GLN A 319 11.81 -39.24 2.35
N TRP A 320 11.70 -38.85 1.08
CA TRP A 320 10.71 -37.87 0.64
C TRP A 320 9.28 -38.41 0.76
N SER A 321 9.10 -39.70 0.48
CA SER A 321 7.84 -40.42 0.62
C SER A 321 7.41 -40.54 2.09
N LYS A 322 8.35 -40.59 3.04
CA LYS A 322 8.04 -40.46 4.49
C LYS A 322 7.51 -39.08 4.83
N ILE A 323 8.12 -38.01 4.31
CA ILE A 323 7.67 -36.62 4.49
C ILE A 323 6.27 -36.43 3.89
N LEU A 324 6.03 -36.91 2.66
CA LEU A 324 4.73 -36.83 2.00
C LEU A 324 3.64 -37.59 2.76
N ARG A 325 3.95 -38.77 3.34
CA ARG A 325 3.02 -39.49 4.22
C ARG A 325 2.65 -38.67 5.46
N ALA A 326 3.64 -38.11 6.15
CA ALA A 326 3.42 -37.28 7.33
C ALA A 326 2.63 -36.00 7.00
N ALA A 327 2.97 -35.34 5.88
CA ALA A 327 2.26 -34.17 5.38
C ALA A 327 0.79 -34.49 5.07
N ARG A 328 0.54 -35.62 4.40
CA ARG A 328 -0.81 -36.09 4.07
C ARG A 328 -1.65 -36.37 5.31
N GLN A 329 -1.08 -37.01 6.33
CA GLN A 329 -1.76 -37.27 7.60
C GLN A 329 -2.10 -35.96 8.31
N ARG A 330 -1.16 -35.00 8.36
CA ARG A 330 -1.37 -33.67 8.95
C ARG A 330 -2.42 -32.85 8.22
N LEU A 331 -2.42 -32.87 6.89
CA LEU A 331 -3.45 -32.24 6.07
C LEU A 331 -4.83 -32.74 6.47
N LYS A 332 -5.02 -34.08 6.51
CA LYS A 332 -6.30 -34.70 6.86
C LYS A 332 -6.88 -34.23 8.20
N ILE A 333 -6.03 -33.84 9.16
CA ILE A 333 -6.45 -33.39 10.51
C ILE A 333 -6.26 -31.89 10.74
N VAL A 334 -6.22 -31.07 9.69
CA VAL A 334 -6.16 -29.60 9.78
C VAL A 334 -4.88 -29.08 10.46
N LEU A 335 -3.77 -29.82 10.39
CA LEU A 335 -2.44 -29.40 10.89
C LEU A 335 -1.51 -28.91 9.78
N LEU A 336 -1.91 -29.05 8.52
CA LEU A 336 -1.18 -28.55 7.35
C LEU A 336 -2.20 -27.96 6.35
N PRO A 337 -1.99 -26.74 5.84
CA PRO A 337 -2.90 -26.17 4.86
C PRO A 337 -2.78 -26.88 3.49
N PRO A 338 -3.86 -26.93 2.69
CA PRO A 338 -3.85 -27.54 1.35
C PRO A 338 -2.80 -26.92 0.41
N SER A 339 -2.51 -25.62 0.54
CA SER A 339 -1.49 -24.93 -0.25
C SER A 339 -0.08 -25.48 0.01
N ALA A 340 0.26 -25.81 1.26
CA ALA A 340 1.52 -26.45 1.59
C ALA A 340 1.61 -27.89 1.04
N TRP A 341 0.49 -28.63 1.06
CA TRP A 341 0.41 -29.94 0.39
C TRP A 341 0.61 -29.82 -1.13
N GLY A 342 0.05 -28.80 -1.78
CA GLY A 342 0.26 -28.55 -3.20
C GLY A 342 1.72 -28.32 -3.55
N VAL A 343 2.45 -27.57 -2.71
CA VAL A 343 3.90 -27.37 -2.86
C VAL A 343 4.67 -28.68 -2.65
N LEU A 344 4.44 -29.38 -1.54
CA LEU A 344 5.16 -30.62 -1.20
C LEU A 344 4.93 -31.73 -2.23
N SER A 345 3.70 -31.88 -2.72
CA SER A 345 3.32 -32.89 -3.71
C SER A 345 3.65 -32.49 -5.16
N ARG A 346 4.39 -31.39 -5.38
CA ARG A 346 4.77 -30.85 -6.70
C ARG A 346 3.58 -30.56 -7.62
N GLN A 347 2.46 -30.19 -7.02
CA GLN A 347 1.30 -29.71 -7.75
C GLN A 347 1.42 -28.19 -7.93
N VAL A 348 0.36 -27.45 -7.64
CA VAL A 348 0.30 -26.00 -7.80
C VAL A 348 0.01 -25.36 -6.44
N TYR A 349 0.47 -24.13 -6.26
CA TYR A 349 -0.02 -23.24 -5.22
C TYR A 349 -1.23 -22.49 -5.78
N GLU A 350 -2.38 -22.60 -5.11
CA GLU A 350 -3.63 -21.96 -5.51
C GLU A 350 -4.02 -20.91 -4.47
N SER A 351 -4.24 -19.68 -4.90
CA SER A 351 -4.84 -18.62 -4.06
C SER A 351 -6.19 -18.21 -4.62
N SER A 352 -7.13 -17.95 -3.71
CA SER A 352 -8.41 -17.35 -4.06
C SER A 352 -8.23 -15.86 -4.40
N VAL A 353 -9.21 -15.30 -5.10
CA VAL A 353 -9.25 -13.87 -5.44
C VAL A 353 -9.54 -13.07 -4.17
N CYS A 354 -8.73 -12.05 -3.89
CA CYS A 354 -8.93 -11.12 -2.77
C CYS A 354 -9.88 -9.97 -3.18
N LEU A 355 -10.36 -9.20 -2.20
CA LEU A 355 -11.10 -7.95 -2.41
C LEU A 355 -10.15 -6.85 -2.85
N GLU A 356 -9.76 -6.89 -4.12
CA GLU A 356 -8.81 -5.97 -4.74
C GLU A 356 -9.26 -5.69 -6.19
N ASP A 357 -9.13 -4.45 -6.66
CA ASP A 357 -9.45 -4.08 -8.04
C ASP A 357 -8.28 -4.40 -8.98
N MET A 358 -8.36 -5.55 -9.65
CA MET A 358 -7.28 -6.08 -10.50
C MET A 358 -6.99 -5.26 -11.76
N ARG A 359 -7.84 -4.26 -12.07
CA ARG A 359 -7.70 -3.38 -13.25
C ARG A 359 -6.67 -2.28 -13.05
N LYS A 360 -6.58 -1.75 -11.82
CA LYS A 360 -5.64 -0.69 -11.43
C LYS A 360 -4.17 -1.11 -11.47
N VAL A 361 -3.88 -2.39 -11.76
CA VAL A 361 -2.53 -2.91 -11.93
C VAL A 361 -1.94 -2.60 -13.32
N ASN A 362 -2.79 -2.27 -14.31
CA ASN A 362 -2.38 -2.06 -15.70
C ASN A 362 -2.42 -0.58 -16.15
N ASP A 363 -3.01 0.33 -15.38
CA ASP A 363 -2.89 1.76 -15.67
C ASP A 363 -1.47 2.19 -15.34
N SER A 364 -0.75 2.59 -16.39
CA SER A 364 0.68 2.94 -16.43
C SER A 364 1.08 4.17 -15.61
N ASN A 365 0.34 4.50 -14.55
CA ASN A 365 0.74 5.48 -13.56
C ASN A 365 1.64 4.76 -12.54
N GLU A 366 2.93 5.10 -12.52
CA GLU A 366 3.88 4.67 -11.47
C GLU A 366 3.52 5.21 -10.05
N ASN A 367 2.30 5.75 -9.88
CA ASN A 367 1.73 6.33 -8.67
C ASN A 367 0.54 5.53 -8.09
N ASP A 368 0.15 4.37 -8.65
CA ASP A 368 -0.84 3.52 -7.96
C ASP A 368 -0.15 2.77 -6.80
N GLU A 369 -0.39 3.27 -5.57
CA GLU A 369 0.29 2.94 -4.32
C GLU A 369 0.05 1.51 -3.79
N MET A 370 -0.71 0.65 -4.49
CA MET A 370 -1.06 -0.68 -3.99
C MET A 370 -0.88 -1.81 -5.02
N LEU A 371 0.20 -2.57 -4.85
CA LEU A 371 0.36 -3.88 -5.49
C LEU A 371 -0.65 -4.88 -4.90
N PRO A 372 -1.23 -5.79 -5.71
CA PRO A 372 -2.09 -6.85 -5.18
C PRO A 372 -1.39 -7.70 -4.13
N SER A 373 -2.13 -8.16 -3.13
CA SER A 373 -1.63 -8.97 -2.01
C SER A 373 -0.84 -10.20 -2.47
N ALA A 374 -1.25 -10.85 -3.55
CA ALA A 374 -0.51 -11.98 -4.13
C ALA A 374 0.87 -11.57 -4.63
N THR A 375 1.01 -10.37 -5.17
CA THR A 375 2.30 -9.83 -5.61
C THR A 375 3.16 -9.47 -4.42
N LEU A 376 2.61 -8.72 -3.45
CA LEU A 376 3.30 -8.29 -2.23
C LEU A 376 3.84 -9.46 -1.39
N THR A 377 3.08 -10.54 -1.30
CA THR A 377 3.46 -11.71 -0.48
C THR A 377 4.32 -12.72 -1.22
N ARG A 378 4.70 -12.50 -2.48
CA ARG A 378 5.44 -13.50 -3.28
C ARG A 378 6.82 -13.82 -2.70
N ASP A 379 7.55 -12.83 -2.22
CA ASP A 379 8.86 -13.10 -1.61
C ASP A 379 8.76 -13.83 -0.27
N LEU A 380 7.74 -13.51 0.53
CA LEU A 380 7.38 -14.31 1.70
C LEU A 380 7.11 -15.77 1.31
N ARG A 381 6.29 -16.00 0.27
CA ARG A 381 5.98 -17.35 -0.23
C ARG A 381 7.22 -18.09 -0.73
N LYS A 382 8.12 -17.43 -1.48
CA LYS A 382 9.40 -18.01 -1.94
C LYS A 382 10.22 -18.58 -0.79
N ARG A 383 10.33 -17.85 0.32
CA ARG A 383 11.03 -18.30 1.53
C ARG A 383 10.30 -19.44 2.23
N PHE A 384 8.97 -19.39 2.31
CA PHE A 384 8.18 -20.52 2.80
C PHE A 384 8.33 -21.78 1.94
N TYR A 385 8.39 -21.65 0.61
CA TYR A 385 8.68 -22.78 -0.29
C TYR A 385 10.07 -23.35 -0.02
N GLY A 386 11.05 -22.51 0.25
CA GLY A 386 12.40 -22.94 0.60
C GLY A 386 12.43 -23.77 1.89
N VAL A 387 11.60 -23.43 2.88
CA VAL A 387 11.42 -24.25 4.09
C VAL A 387 10.76 -25.59 3.74
N LEU A 388 9.64 -25.58 3.02
CA LEU A 388 8.90 -26.81 2.67
C LEU A 388 9.69 -27.76 1.74
N LEU A 389 10.51 -27.23 0.85
CA LEU A 389 11.23 -28.00 -0.17
C LEU A 389 12.69 -28.23 0.18
N PHE A 390 13.14 -27.84 1.38
CA PHE A 390 14.55 -27.90 1.78
C PHE A 390 15.18 -29.29 1.62
N GLU A 391 14.45 -30.34 1.99
CA GLU A 391 14.90 -31.73 1.90
C GLU A 391 14.90 -32.26 0.46
N ASN A 392 14.20 -31.59 -0.47
CA ASN A 392 14.16 -31.92 -1.90
C ASN A 392 14.94 -30.93 -2.78
N ARG A 393 15.72 -30.02 -2.19
CA ARG A 393 16.37 -28.90 -2.88
C ARG A 393 17.30 -29.32 -4.03
N LYS A 394 17.89 -30.52 -3.97
CA LYS A 394 18.79 -31.06 -5.00
C LYS A 394 18.11 -31.27 -6.35
N SER A 395 16.78 -31.33 -6.37
CA SER A 395 15.98 -31.49 -7.59
C SER A 395 15.56 -30.17 -8.24
N ASP A 396 16.04 -29.04 -7.70
CA ASP A 396 15.70 -27.66 -8.09
C ASP A 396 14.21 -27.46 -8.38
N PRO A 397 13.33 -27.74 -7.39
CA PRO A 397 11.89 -27.73 -7.62
C PRO A 397 11.39 -26.32 -7.91
N ILE A 398 10.61 -26.17 -8.98
CA ILE A 398 9.92 -24.92 -9.33
C ILE A 398 8.45 -25.03 -8.93
N VAL A 399 7.96 -24.07 -8.14
CA VAL A 399 6.56 -23.99 -7.73
C VAL A 399 5.76 -23.28 -8.82
N LYS A 400 4.61 -23.84 -9.19
CA LYS A 400 3.65 -23.22 -10.12
C LYS A 400 2.53 -22.56 -9.32
N GLU A 401 2.33 -21.25 -9.49
CA GLU A 401 1.32 -20.47 -8.77
C GLU A 401 0.14 -20.09 -9.68
N PHE A 402 -1.08 -20.21 -9.17
CA PHE A 402 -2.29 -19.59 -9.70
C PHE A 402 -2.83 -18.61 -8.66
N CYS A 403 -2.43 -17.35 -8.79
CA CYS A 403 -2.80 -16.25 -7.91
C CYS A 403 -3.38 -15.08 -8.73
N ALA A 404 -4.24 -14.28 -8.11
CA ALA A 404 -4.77 -13.05 -8.69
C ALA A 404 -3.75 -11.91 -8.49
N GLU A 405 -3.19 -11.42 -9.58
CA GLU A 405 -2.12 -10.42 -9.64
C GLU A 405 -2.43 -9.31 -10.66
N ASN A 406 -3.34 -9.56 -11.60
CA ASN A 406 -3.86 -8.60 -12.59
C ASN A 406 -5.07 -9.23 -13.31
N GLU A 407 -5.71 -8.47 -14.21
CA GLU A 407 -6.85 -8.93 -15.02
C GLU A 407 -6.57 -10.19 -15.88
N ARG A 408 -5.30 -10.48 -16.20
CA ARG A 408 -4.88 -11.65 -16.99
C ARG A 408 -4.48 -12.84 -16.13
N SER A 409 -4.60 -12.73 -14.81
CA SER A 409 -4.37 -13.83 -13.88
C SER A 409 -5.23 -15.05 -14.20
N TYR A 410 -4.77 -16.23 -13.77
CA TYR A 410 -5.40 -17.53 -14.03
C TYR A 410 -5.38 -18.02 -15.49
N GLN A 411 -4.91 -17.22 -16.46
CA GLN A 411 -4.68 -17.70 -17.84
C GLN A 411 -3.48 -18.67 -17.92
N LYS A 412 -2.42 -18.40 -17.15
CA LYS A 412 -1.22 -19.25 -17.07
C LYS A 412 -0.67 -19.24 -15.65
N SER A 413 -0.07 -20.35 -15.23
CA SER A 413 0.61 -20.41 -13.93
C SER A 413 1.93 -19.63 -13.94
N VAL A 414 2.20 -18.87 -12.89
CA VAL A 414 3.50 -18.23 -12.65
C VAL A 414 4.48 -19.26 -12.10
N ARG A 415 5.74 -19.22 -12.55
CA ARG A 415 6.80 -20.13 -12.09
C ARG A 415 7.65 -19.40 -11.05
N VAL A 416 7.74 -19.94 -9.85
CA VAL A 416 8.41 -19.31 -8.71
C VAL A 416 9.45 -20.28 -8.14
N ALA A 417 10.70 -19.83 -8.10
CA ALA A 417 11.80 -20.59 -7.51
C ALA A 417 11.81 -20.41 -5.97
N PRO A 418 11.92 -21.51 -5.19
CA PRO A 418 12.06 -21.43 -3.74
C PRO A 418 13.33 -20.69 -3.32
N GLU A 419 13.25 -19.93 -2.24
CA GLU A 419 14.41 -19.31 -1.59
C GLU A 419 14.72 -20.09 -0.30
N TYR A 420 15.80 -20.89 -0.32
CA TYR A 420 16.12 -21.77 0.79
C TYR A 420 16.64 -21.00 2.03
N PRO A 421 16.22 -21.39 3.24
CA PRO A 421 16.69 -20.75 4.47
C PRO A 421 18.21 -20.86 4.62
N LYS A 422 18.84 -19.75 5.00
CA LYS A 422 20.29 -19.69 5.35
C LYS A 422 20.58 -20.12 6.80
N VAL A 423 19.53 -20.34 7.59
CA VAL A 423 19.60 -20.78 8.99
C VAL A 423 19.45 -22.30 9.06
N HIS A 424 19.84 -22.89 10.19
CA HIS A 424 19.77 -24.34 10.38
C HIS A 424 18.33 -24.86 10.21
N HIS A 425 18.16 -25.87 9.35
CA HIS A 425 16.89 -26.52 9.07
C HIS A 425 16.93 -27.98 9.54
N PRO A 426 16.24 -28.36 10.64
CA PRO A 426 16.37 -29.70 11.24
C PRO A 426 15.60 -30.80 10.47
N GLY A 427 14.88 -30.45 9.41
CA GLY A 427 14.03 -31.36 8.62
C GLY A 427 12.56 -31.25 9.00
N LEU A 428 11.64 -31.48 8.05
CA LEU A 428 10.21 -31.25 8.26
C LEU A 428 9.61 -32.17 9.31
N ILE A 429 10.03 -33.44 9.37
CA ILE A 429 9.55 -34.38 10.38
C ILE A 429 9.91 -33.89 11.80
N ALA A 430 11.14 -33.39 11.99
CA ALA A 430 11.58 -32.82 13.27
C ALA A 430 10.85 -31.50 13.59
N LEU A 431 10.59 -30.65 12.59
CA LEU A 431 9.78 -29.43 12.77
C LEU A 431 8.32 -29.74 13.12
N TRP A 432 7.81 -30.88 12.66
CA TRP A 432 6.45 -31.32 12.92
C TRP A 432 6.30 -32.07 14.24
N ASP A 433 7.39 -32.51 14.88
CA ASP A 433 7.32 -33.22 16.15
C ASP A 433 6.58 -32.41 17.23
N ALA A 434 5.74 -33.12 17.98
CA ALA A 434 4.76 -32.59 18.93
C ALA A 434 5.27 -32.58 20.38
N ASP A 435 6.51 -33.03 20.63
CA ASP A 435 7.09 -33.08 21.98
C ASP A 435 7.11 -31.69 22.65
N ARG A 436 6.49 -31.62 23.84
CA ARG A 436 6.31 -30.40 24.65
C ARG A 436 7.64 -29.83 25.19
N HIS A 437 8.70 -30.64 25.25
CA HIS A 437 10.05 -30.21 25.66
C HIS A 437 10.85 -29.55 24.52
N ASN A 438 10.33 -29.62 23.30
CA ASN A 438 10.65 -28.82 22.12
C ASN A 438 12.13 -28.43 21.96
N ARG A 439 13.02 -29.44 21.85
CA ARG A 439 14.44 -29.31 21.49
C ARG A 439 14.68 -28.46 20.22
N HIS A 440 13.67 -28.30 19.37
CA HIS A 440 13.72 -27.53 18.14
C HIS A 440 12.83 -26.26 18.14
N LEU A 441 12.25 -25.85 19.27
CA LEU A 441 11.37 -24.66 19.34
C LEU A 441 12.06 -23.43 18.78
N ARG A 442 13.29 -23.20 19.23
CA ARG A 442 14.11 -22.08 18.77
C ARG A 442 14.36 -22.16 17.27
N ASN A 443 14.62 -23.36 16.72
CA ASN A 443 14.77 -23.55 15.27
C ASN A 443 13.47 -23.25 14.49
N LYS A 444 12.30 -23.66 15.02
CA LYS A 444 10.99 -23.35 14.40
C LYS A 444 10.79 -21.83 14.32
N TRP A 445 11.07 -21.12 15.40
CA TRP A 445 11.00 -19.66 15.45
C TRP A 445 12.03 -18.98 14.55
N THR A 446 13.28 -19.44 14.53
CA THR A 446 14.32 -18.91 13.65
C THR A 446 13.92 -19.05 12.18
N LEU A 447 13.39 -20.21 11.77
CA LEU A 447 12.91 -20.42 10.40
C LEU A 447 11.69 -19.57 10.06
N PHE A 448 10.73 -19.45 10.97
CA PHE A 448 9.56 -18.58 10.81
C PHE A 448 9.99 -17.12 10.60
N LEU A 449 10.82 -16.58 11.49
CA LEU A 449 11.27 -15.19 11.42
C LEU A 449 12.17 -14.95 10.20
N ALA A 450 13.04 -15.90 9.83
CA ALA A 450 13.83 -15.81 8.60
C ALA A 450 12.96 -15.82 7.34
N ALA A 451 11.83 -16.55 7.36
CA ALA A 451 10.85 -16.52 6.27
C ALA A 451 10.10 -15.18 6.22
N VAL A 452 9.74 -14.60 7.38
CA VAL A 452 9.13 -13.27 7.46
C VAL A 452 10.10 -12.21 6.93
N SER A 453 11.30 -12.12 7.50
CA SER A 453 12.36 -11.24 7.01
C SER A 453 13.74 -11.75 7.42
N PRO A 454 14.71 -11.83 6.49
CA PRO A 454 16.07 -12.30 6.79
C PRO A 454 16.85 -11.39 7.76
N ASN A 455 16.32 -10.19 8.06
CA ASN A 455 16.94 -9.20 8.93
C ASN A 455 16.53 -9.34 10.41
N ILE A 456 15.58 -10.21 10.75
CA ILE A 456 15.19 -10.50 12.14
C ILE A 456 16.18 -11.52 12.74
N LYS A 457 17.44 -11.11 12.96
CA LYS A 457 18.48 -12.03 13.43
C LYS A 457 18.67 -12.04 14.96
N ASN A 458 18.32 -10.96 15.66
CA ASN A 458 18.79 -10.74 17.04
C ASN A 458 17.70 -10.58 18.12
N ASN A 459 16.43 -10.93 17.85
CA ASN A 459 15.34 -10.70 18.82
C ASN A 459 14.36 -11.89 18.99
N ILE A 460 14.80 -13.12 18.70
CA ILE A 460 13.92 -14.32 18.76
C ILE A 460 13.20 -14.42 20.12
N ASP A 461 13.90 -14.15 21.22
CA ASP A 461 13.32 -14.27 22.57
C ASP A 461 12.19 -13.25 22.79
N LYS A 462 12.28 -12.04 22.21
CA LYS A 462 11.17 -11.06 22.23
C LYS A 462 9.97 -11.54 21.42
N TRP A 463 10.20 -12.10 20.23
CA TRP A 463 9.12 -12.67 19.41
C TRP A 463 8.45 -13.87 20.09
N MET A 464 9.22 -14.69 20.80
CA MET A 464 8.71 -15.81 21.60
C MET A 464 7.93 -15.35 22.84
N SER A 465 8.21 -14.14 23.35
CA SER A 465 7.50 -13.55 24.49
C SER A 465 6.17 -12.89 24.14
N LEU A 466 5.89 -12.67 22.84
CA LEU A 466 4.62 -12.10 22.41
C LEU A 466 3.46 -13.03 22.76
N PRO A 467 2.29 -12.48 23.14
CA PRO A 467 1.04 -13.24 23.19
C PRO A 467 0.83 -13.99 21.87
N LYS A 468 0.48 -15.28 21.95
CA LYS A 468 0.44 -16.20 20.78
C LYS A 468 -0.48 -15.68 19.66
N ASP A 469 -1.54 -15.00 20.04
CA ASP A 469 -2.53 -14.34 19.19
C ASP A 469 -1.97 -13.12 18.44
N LEU A 470 -0.95 -12.43 18.97
CA LEU A 470 -0.34 -11.25 18.35
C LEU A 470 0.83 -11.58 17.41
N VAL A 471 1.42 -12.77 17.52
CA VAL A 471 2.62 -13.17 16.78
C VAL A 471 2.46 -12.99 15.27
N VAL A 472 1.36 -13.51 14.71
CA VAL A 472 1.13 -13.50 13.26
C VAL A 472 0.80 -12.09 12.78
N SER A 473 -0.04 -11.35 13.50
CA SER A 473 -0.38 -9.95 13.17
C SER A 473 0.88 -9.08 13.19
N THR A 474 1.70 -9.18 14.23
CA THR A 474 2.97 -8.44 14.37
C THR A 474 3.94 -8.79 13.24
N ALA A 475 4.07 -10.08 12.89
CA ALA A 475 4.94 -10.52 11.79
C ALA A 475 4.46 -9.99 10.43
N THR A 476 3.15 -10.00 10.19
CA THR A 476 2.53 -9.45 8.97
C THR A 476 2.76 -7.94 8.89
N CYS A 477 2.48 -7.19 9.96
CA CYS A 477 2.73 -5.75 10.01
C CYS A 477 4.21 -5.42 9.78
N TYR A 478 5.13 -6.16 10.42
CA TYR A 478 6.58 -5.97 10.22
C TYR A 478 6.99 -6.24 8.76
N TYR A 479 6.47 -7.30 8.14
CA TYR A 479 6.74 -7.62 6.73
C TYR A 479 6.25 -6.52 5.80
N LEU A 480 5.01 -6.06 5.98
CA LEU A 480 4.40 -5.00 5.19
C LEU A 480 5.12 -3.67 5.40
N TYR A 481 5.44 -3.29 6.64
CA TYR A 481 6.19 -2.07 6.94
C TYR A 481 7.56 -2.04 6.24
N LYS A 482 8.29 -3.16 6.22
CA LYS A 482 9.58 -3.23 5.51
C LYS A 482 9.45 -3.13 4.00
N LEU A 483 8.38 -3.70 3.42
CA LEU A 483 8.06 -3.57 2.00
C LEU A 483 7.72 -2.11 1.62
N VAL A 484 6.93 -1.42 2.44
CA VAL A 484 6.61 0.01 2.24
C VAL A 484 7.87 0.88 2.38
N ARG A 485 8.79 0.53 3.30
CA ARG A 485 10.06 1.24 3.47
C ARG A 485 11.05 1.08 2.31
N SER A 486 10.95 0.02 1.51
CA SER A 486 11.73 -0.11 0.26
C SER A 486 11.23 0.78 -0.88
N TYR A 487 10.07 1.43 -0.71
CA TYR A 487 9.49 2.40 -1.63
C TYR A 487 9.52 3.84 -1.07
N THR A 488 10.46 4.17 -0.18
CA THR A 488 10.70 5.57 0.21
C THR A 488 11.26 6.34 -0.98
N PHE A 489 10.50 7.32 -1.48
CA PHE A 489 10.94 8.28 -2.49
C PHE A 489 12.32 8.86 -2.12
N GLU A 490 13.29 8.67 -3.01
CA GLU A 490 14.57 9.39 -2.96
C GLU A 490 14.30 10.85 -3.40
N MET A 491 14.83 11.82 -2.67
CA MET A 491 14.83 13.23 -3.11
C MET A 491 16.06 13.48 -4.01
N GLY A 492 15.87 14.24 -5.08
CA GLY A 492 16.89 14.51 -6.10
C GLY A 492 16.86 13.54 -7.28
N VAL A 493 18.00 12.94 -7.59
CA VAL A 493 18.17 12.03 -8.74
C VAL A 493 17.58 10.66 -8.46
N ARG A 494 16.66 10.23 -9.34
CA ARG A 494 15.93 8.97 -9.19
C ARG A 494 16.87 7.75 -9.14
N GLY A 495 16.83 7.02 -8.03
CA GLY A 495 17.51 5.72 -7.89
C GLY A 495 19.01 5.82 -7.64
N LEU A 496 19.57 7.02 -7.57
CA LEU A 496 21.00 7.25 -7.39
C LEU A 496 21.48 6.80 -6.02
N ARG A 497 20.69 7.05 -4.97
CA ARG A 497 21.08 6.65 -3.60
C ARG A 497 21.12 5.14 -3.46
N THR A 498 20.10 4.45 -3.99
CA THR A 498 20.03 2.99 -4.04
C THR A 498 21.19 2.44 -4.87
N TYR A 499 21.48 3.04 -6.02
CA TYR A 499 22.59 2.61 -6.88
C TYR A 499 23.94 2.70 -6.14
N LEU A 500 24.23 3.84 -5.52
CA LEU A 500 25.45 4.07 -4.75
C LEU A 500 25.61 3.06 -3.61
N LYS A 501 24.57 2.88 -2.79
CA LYS A 501 24.59 1.96 -1.63
C LYS A 501 24.79 0.49 -2.04
N CYS A 502 24.20 0.08 -3.14
CA CYS A 502 24.18 -1.32 -3.54
C CYS A 502 25.35 -1.72 -4.44
N TYR A 503 25.89 -0.80 -5.23
CA TYR A 503 26.80 -1.13 -6.33
C TYR A 503 28.12 -0.35 -6.33
N CYS A 504 28.23 0.76 -5.61
CA CYS A 504 29.43 1.60 -5.60
C CYS A 504 30.05 1.71 -4.20
N PRO A 505 30.64 0.63 -3.64
CA PRO A 505 31.16 0.61 -2.27
C PRO A 505 32.32 1.60 -2.04
N ASN A 506 33.05 1.95 -3.10
CA ASN A 506 34.13 2.95 -3.03
C ASN A 506 33.61 4.39 -3.08
N ALA A 507 32.40 4.60 -3.64
CA ALA A 507 31.76 5.91 -3.73
C ALA A 507 30.71 6.14 -2.63
N CYS A 508 30.38 5.11 -1.86
CA CYS A 508 29.42 5.16 -0.77
C CYS A 508 29.87 4.21 0.36
N TYR A 509 30.40 4.77 1.43
CA TYR A 509 30.85 3.99 2.58
C TYR A 509 30.54 4.68 3.90
N LYS A 510 30.49 3.87 4.97
CA LYS A 510 30.19 4.36 6.31
C LYS A 510 31.44 4.99 6.92
N VAL A 511 31.27 6.18 7.49
CA VAL A 511 32.34 6.95 8.13
C VAL A 511 31.98 7.26 9.60
N HIS A 512 33.01 7.41 10.41
CA HIS A 512 32.92 7.94 11.77
C HIS A 512 33.32 9.42 11.71
N LEU A 513 32.38 10.32 12.01
CA LEU A 513 32.53 11.76 11.79
C LEU A 513 33.68 12.38 12.61
N PRO A 514 33.90 12.02 13.89
CA PRO A 514 35.02 12.57 14.66
C PRO A 514 36.38 12.32 13.98
N ASP A 515 36.60 11.12 13.43
CA ASP A 515 37.87 10.79 12.77
C ASP A 515 38.03 11.57 11.47
N LEU A 516 36.93 11.69 10.72
CA LEU A 516 36.90 12.40 9.44
C LEU A 516 37.17 13.91 9.63
N ILE A 517 36.47 14.55 10.57
CA ILE A 517 36.63 15.98 10.89
C ILE A 517 38.03 16.24 11.48
N SER A 518 38.53 15.36 12.35
CA SER A 518 39.88 15.47 12.93
C SER A 518 40.98 15.28 11.88
N LYS A 519 40.73 14.51 10.83
CA LYS A 519 41.64 14.37 9.69
C LYS A 519 41.69 15.67 8.89
N GLU A 520 40.53 16.20 8.52
CA GLU A 520 40.42 17.45 7.78
C GLU A 520 41.10 18.60 8.52
N TRP A 521 40.80 18.76 9.82
CA TRP A 521 41.41 19.78 10.66
C TRP A 521 42.94 19.75 10.62
N ARG A 522 43.54 18.54 10.59
CA ARG A 522 45.00 18.36 10.53
C ARG A 522 45.58 18.70 9.15
N GLU A 523 44.82 18.47 8.09
CA GLU A 523 45.25 18.65 6.69
C GLU A 523 45.10 20.11 6.23
N SER A 524 43.93 20.73 6.42
CA SER A 524 43.67 22.11 5.97
C SER A 524 44.12 23.19 6.95
N LYS A 525 44.41 22.84 8.21
CA LYS A 525 44.78 23.78 9.30
C LYS A 525 43.74 24.87 9.57
N CYS A 526 42.53 24.70 9.04
CA CYS A 526 41.38 25.57 9.23
C CYS A 526 40.26 24.76 9.88
N ARG A 527 39.32 25.46 10.53
CA ARG A 527 38.14 24.82 11.12
C ARG A 527 37.26 24.25 9.99
N PRO A 528 36.98 22.93 9.94
CA PRO A 528 36.17 22.32 8.89
C PRO A 528 34.75 22.91 8.90
N VAL A 529 34.32 23.45 7.75
CA VAL A 529 32.98 24.02 7.57
C VAL A 529 32.06 22.95 6.98
N VAL A 530 30.99 22.60 7.71
CA VAL A 530 29.95 21.69 7.24
C VAL A 530 28.70 22.50 6.91
N VAL A 531 28.33 22.51 5.64
CA VAL A 531 27.13 23.18 5.13
C VAL A 531 25.94 22.24 5.29
N VAL A 532 24.91 22.66 6.00
CA VAL A 532 23.74 21.83 6.32
C VAL A 532 22.55 22.28 5.48
N ASP A 533 22.02 21.37 4.67
CA ASP A 533 20.73 21.54 4.01
C ASP A 533 19.60 21.24 5.01
N ALA A 534 19.13 22.27 5.70
CA ALA A 534 18.15 22.12 6.78
C ALA A 534 16.83 21.50 6.29
N PRO A 535 16.24 21.89 5.14
CA PRO A 535 15.06 21.25 4.57
C PRO A 535 15.13 19.72 4.49
N SER A 536 16.27 19.17 4.09
CA SER A 536 16.42 17.72 3.97
C SER A 536 16.69 17.02 5.31
N CYS A 537 17.03 17.78 6.36
CA CYS A 537 17.25 17.31 7.72
C CYS A 537 15.98 17.34 8.60
N TYR A 538 14.91 18.06 8.22
CA TYR A 538 13.70 18.16 9.05
C TYR A 538 13.11 16.81 9.43
N SER A 539 13.07 15.86 8.49
CA SER A 539 12.57 14.51 8.79
C SER A 539 13.39 13.80 9.87
N MET A 540 14.70 14.08 9.98
CA MET A 540 15.56 13.51 11.02
C MET A 540 15.30 14.15 12.37
N TRP A 541 15.24 15.49 12.42
CA TRP A 541 15.02 16.22 13.68
C TRP A 541 13.61 16.00 14.23
N CYS A 542 12.60 15.95 13.34
CA CYS A 542 11.18 15.87 13.71
C CYS A 542 10.65 14.43 13.91
N ARG A 543 11.43 13.40 13.55
CA ARG A 543 10.96 12.00 13.59
C ARG A 543 10.55 11.60 15.01
N GLY A 544 9.36 11.04 15.16
CA GLY A 544 8.88 10.52 16.45
C GLY A 544 8.61 11.59 17.51
N ILE A 545 8.57 12.87 17.14
CA ILE A 545 8.03 13.93 17.99
C ILE A 545 6.50 13.89 17.87
N ASN A 546 5.77 14.00 18.98
CA ASN A 546 4.32 14.02 18.95
C ASN A 546 3.79 15.42 18.58
N TRP A 547 3.31 15.55 17.35
CA TRP A 547 2.77 16.83 16.85
C TRP A 547 1.29 17.05 17.19
N THR A 548 0.59 16.05 17.75
CA THR A 548 -0.87 16.10 17.98
C THR A 548 -1.29 16.70 19.32
N VAL A 549 -0.37 16.84 20.28
CA VAL A 549 -0.67 17.30 21.66
C VAL A 549 -0.13 18.72 21.91
N GLY A 550 -0.19 19.60 20.90
CA GLY A 550 0.26 21.00 21.02
C GLY A 550 1.75 21.21 20.74
N LEU A 551 2.27 20.50 19.73
CA LEU A 551 3.65 20.57 19.22
C LEU A 551 4.71 20.47 20.33
N GLU A 552 5.37 19.31 20.49
CA GLU A 552 6.52 19.14 21.42
C GLU A 552 7.76 19.95 20.97
N VAL A 553 7.65 21.28 20.91
CA VAL A 553 8.64 22.23 20.41
C VAL A 553 9.92 22.20 21.25
N GLN A 554 9.78 22.01 22.56
CA GLN A 554 10.93 21.89 23.47
C GLN A 554 11.83 20.70 23.11
N GLU A 555 11.24 19.57 22.73
CA GLU A 555 11.97 18.38 22.28
C GLU A 555 12.72 18.65 20.98
N LEU A 556 12.10 19.36 20.03
CA LEU A 556 12.80 19.78 18.81
C LEU A 556 13.99 20.71 19.12
N ILE A 557 13.81 21.71 20.00
CA ILE A 557 14.90 22.61 20.40
C ILE A 557 16.03 21.81 21.04
N TYR A 558 15.71 20.85 21.92
CA TYR A 558 16.70 19.96 22.53
C TYR A 558 17.49 19.16 21.48
N ARG A 559 16.81 18.59 20.48
CA ARG A 559 17.47 17.84 19.39
C ARG A 559 18.35 18.71 18.51
N LEU A 560 17.89 19.92 18.15
CA LEU A 560 18.68 20.87 17.39
C LEU A 560 19.93 21.29 18.17
N ARG A 561 19.78 21.57 19.46
CA ARG A 561 20.89 21.88 20.37
C ARG A 561 21.89 20.74 20.42
N SER A 562 21.42 19.52 20.68
CA SER A 562 22.27 18.33 20.74
C SER A 562 23.03 18.09 19.43
N PHE A 563 22.37 18.29 18.28
CA PHE A 563 23.02 18.19 16.96
C PHE A 563 24.13 19.23 16.79
N VAL A 564 23.86 20.50 17.11
CA VAL A 564 24.83 21.60 17.01
C VAL A 564 26.02 21.36 17.94
N GLU A 565 25.77 21.07 19.21
CA GLU A 565 26.80 20.80 20.22
C GLU A 565 27.66 19.59 19.82
N THR A 566 27.04 18.54 19.28
CA THR A 566 27.76 17.33 18.83
C THR A 566 28.79 17.65 17.73
N PHE A 567 28.47 18.51 16.77
CA PHE A 567 29.41 18.91 15.72
C PHE A 567 30.43 19.95 16.19
N ASP A 568 30.04 20.84 17.11
CA ASP A 568 30.96 21.80 17.75
C ASP A 568 32.03 21.07 18.56
N GLU A 569 31.64 20.04 19.34
CA GLU A 569 32.54 19.14 20.06
C GLU A 569 33.52 18.39 19.14
N MET A 570 33.11 18.07 17.91
CA MET A 570 33.97 17.47 16.90
C MET A 570 34.95 18.46 16.27
N GLY A 571 34.82 19.76 16.57
CA GLY A 571 35.62 20.83 15.98
C GLY A 571 35.11 21.32 14.62
N ALA A 572 33.92 20.92 14.16
CA ALA A 572 33.33 21.42 12.92
C ALA A 572 32.53 22.70 13.17
N GLN A 573 32.50 23.59 12.17
CA GLN A 573 31.61 24.75 12.15
C GLN A 573 30.41 24.44 11.26
N LEU A 574 29.20 24.57 11.79
CA LEU A 574 27.98 24.37 11.02
C LEU A 574 27.52 25.69 10.37
N VAL A 575 27.17 25.62 9.09
CA VAL A 575 26.51 26.70 8.35
C VAL A 575 25.20 26.15 7.81
N PHE A 576 24.08 26.62 8.34
CA PHE A 576 22.76 26.13 7.97
C PHE A 576 22.17 26.93 6.83
N PHE A 577 21.71 26.24 5.80
CA PHE A 577 20.86 26.79 4.75
C PHE A 577 19.43 26.36 4.99
N VAL A 578 18.54 27.34 5.15
CA VAL A 578 17.11 27.12 5.36
C VAL A 578 16.36 27.44 4.07
N GLY A 579 15.41 26.57 3.74
CA GLY A 579 14.59 26.68 2.54
C GLY A 579 13.90 28.04 2.40
N GLY A 580 13.96 28.57 1.18
CA GLY A 580 13.26 29.77 0.75
C GLY A 580 11.98 29.45 -0.01
N LEU A 581 11.46 30.41 -0.75
CA LEU A 581 10.28 30.22 -1.60
C LEU A 581 10.54 29.19 -2.69
N THR A 582 9.52 28.37 -2.98
CA THR A 582 9.62 27.37 -4.04
C THR A 582 9.80 28.05 -5.41
N PRO A 583 10.92 27.81 -6.12
CA PRO A 583 11.12 28.40 -7.44
C PRO A 583 10.01 27.96 -8.41
N PRO A 584 9.58 28.81 -9.36
CA PRO A 584 8.53 28.46 -10.32
C PRO A 584 8.78 27.13 -11.05
N ARG A 585 10.05 26.82 -11.36
CA ARG A 585 10.47 25.56 -11.99
C ARG A 585 10.19 24.30 -11.18
N LYS A 586 10.19 24.37 -9.83
CA LYS A 586 9.91 23.24 -8.92
C LYS A 586 8.43 23.17 -8.49
N ARG A 587 7.59 24.13 -8.91
CA ARG A 587 6.19 24.29 -8.47
C ARG A 587 5.33 23.03 -8.64
N LYS A 588 5.44 22.36 -9.80
CA LYS A 588 4.66 21.14 -10.08
C LYS A 588 4.96 20.03 -9.09
N THR A 589 6.23 19.84 -8.74
CA THR A 589 6.68 18.83 -7.78
C THR A 589 6.24 19.20 -6.37
N TRP A 590 6.38 20.48 -5.99
CA TRP A 590 5.88 20.99 -4.71
C TRP A 590 4.37 20.79 -4.53
N LEU A 591 3.55 21.11 -5.53
CA LEU A 591 2.09 20.90 -5.48
C LEU A 591 1.74 19.43 -5.26
N ARG A 592 2.43 18.51 -5.95
CA ARG A 592 2.27 17.07 -5.74
C ARG A 592 2.61 16.66 -4.30
N CYS A 593 3.69 17.19 -3.73
CA CYS A 593 4.07 16.92 -2.34
C CYS A 593 3.03 17.45 -1.34
N ARG A 594 2.41 18.62 -1.60
CA ARG A 594 1.38 19.19 -0.73
C ARG A 594 0.06 18.42 -0.80
N ILE A 595 -0.38 18.00 -1.99
CA ILE A 595 -1.56 17.12 -2.14
C ILE A 595 -1.36 15.81 -1.38
N ARG A 596 -0.17 15.19 -1.48
CA ARG A 596 0.16 14.00 -0.69
C ARG A 596 0.13 14.27 0.82
N SER A 597 0.60 15.45 1.24
CA SER A 597 0.58 15.84 2.66
C SER A 597 -0.86 15.97 3.18
N ILE A 598 -1.79 16.48 2.35
CA ILE A 598 -3.23 16.47 2.66
C ILE A 598 -3.70 15.03 2.89
N HIS A 599 -3.47 14.11 1.94
CA HIS A 599 -3.94 12.73 2.08
C HIS A 599 -3.38 12.03 3.33
N LYS A 600 -2.08 12.18 3.59
CA LYS A 600 -1.47 11.63 4.81
C LYS A 600 -2.12 12.16 6.08
N MET A 601 -2.40 13.45 6.13
CA MET A 601 -3.04 14.06 7.29
C MET A 601 -4.49 13.56 7.45
N LEU A 602 -5.23 13.37 6.35
CA LEU A 602 -6.58 12.81 6.40
C LEU A 602 -6.57 11.36 6.91
N ASP A 603 -5.58 10.56 6.50
CA ASP A 603 -5.37 9.20 7.03
C ASP A 603 -5.08 9.22 8.53
N VAL A 604 -4.27 10.20 9.00
CA VAL A 604 -4.03 10.40 10.43
C VAL A 604 -5.33 10.76 11.16
N CYS A 605 -6.14 11.66 10.61
CA CYS A 605 -7.44 12.02 11.19
C CYS A 605 -8.35 10.77 11.30
N ASP A 606 -8.40 9.94 10.27
CA ASP A 606 -9.20 8.69 10.28
C ASP A 606 -8.74 7.72 11.37
N ILE A 607 -7.43 7.62 11.60
CA ILE A 607 -6.87 6.82 12.70
C ILE A 607 -7.32 7.41 14.05
N LEU A 608 -7.17 8.71 14.26
CA LEU A 608 -7.53 9.36 15.52
C LEU A 608 -9.04 9.28 15.80
N TYR A 609 -9.91 9.44 14.79
CA TYR A 609 -11.35 9.25 14.93
C TYR A 609 -11.75 7.82 15.28
N SER A 610 -10.88 6.84 15.04
CA SER A 610 -11.11 5.44 15.42
C SER A 610 -10.76 5.12 16.88
N ASN A 611 -10.66 6.13 17.77
CA ASN A 611 -10.24 6.02 19.17
C ASN A 611 -8.84 5.41 19.35
N LYS A 612 -7.94 5.67 18.41
CA LYS A 612 -6.53 5.30 18.51
C LYS A 612 -5.69 6.50 18.95
N THR A 613 -4.53 6.21 19.51
CA THR A 613 -3.58 7.19 20.06
C THR A 613 -2.54 7.61 19.02
N TYR A 614 -1.75 8.64 19.31
CA TYR A 614 -0.65 9.06 18.41
C TYR A 614 0.35 7.91 18.21
N GLU A 615 0.59 7.10 19.24
CA GLU A 615 1.47 5.95 19.20
C GLU A 615 1.01 4.87 18.20
N ASP A 616 -0.26 4.89 17.79
CA ASP A 616 -0.83 3.99 16.79
C ASP A 616 -0.68 4.50 15.35
N ILE A 617 -0.25 5.77 15.17
CA ILE A 617 -0.02 6.35 13.85
C ILE A 617 1.26 5.76 13.26
N PRO A 618 1.21 5.15 12.06
CA PRO A 618 2.39 4.67 11.39
C PRO A 618 3.37 5.81 11.09
N GLU A 619 4.68 5.60 11.32
CA GLU A 619 5.74 6.55 10.94
C GLU A 619 5.68 7.00 9.46
N SER A 620 5.07 6.22 8.57
CA SER A 620 4.88 6.60 7.16
C SER A 620 3.95 7.80 6.97
N LEU A 621 3.06 8.04 7.94
CA LEU A 621 2.12 9.14 8.00
C LEU A 621 2.65 10.33 8.82
N ASP A 622 3.84 10.22 9.44
CA ASP A 622 4.50 11.36 10.09
C ASP A 622 4.64 12.49 9.07
N SER A 623 4.09 13.64 9.42
CA SER A 623 4.16 14.88 8.64
C SER A 623 4.86 15.95 9.47
N ILE A 624 5.65 16.77 8.80
CA ILE A 624 6.33 17.91 9.43
C ILE A 624 5.27 19.01 9.61
N PRO A 625 5.18 19.64 10.79
CA PRO A 625 4.24 20.74 11.02
C PRO A 625 4.41 21.88 10.02
N PRO A 626 3.36 22.71 9.82
CA PRO A 626 3.48 23.87 8.95
C PRO A 626 4.49 24.90 9.51
N ASN A 627 5.15 25.63 8.61
CA ASN A 627 6.04 26.76 8.94
C ASN A 627 7.31 26.43 9.76
N MET A 628 7.72 25.15 9.81
CA MET A 628 8.94 24.74 10.53
C MET A 628 10.21 25.41 10.03
N GLU A 629 10.25 25.86 8.77
CA GLU A 629 11.40 26.55 8.19
C GLU A 629 11.77 27.83 8.96
N ASN A 630 10.80 28.73 9.17
CA ASN A 630 11.05 29.98 9.90
C ASN A 630 11.38 29.71 11.38
N PHE A 631 10.71 28.73 11.98
CA PHE A 631 10.94 28.35 13.37
C PHE A 631 12.35 27.80 13.58
N VAL A 632 12.77 26.83 12.76
CA VAL A 632 14.11 26.23 12.83
C VAL A 632 15.18 27.27 12.52
N ALA A 633 14.98 28.13 11.52
CA ALA A 633 15.90 29.24 11.23
C ALA A 633 16.10 30.15 12.45
N PHE A 634 15.00 30.51 13.13
CA PHE A 634 15.05 31.35 14.31
C PHE A 634 15.80 30.69 15.46
N VAL A 635 15.44 29.44 15.80
CA VAL A 635 16.09 28.70 16.88
C VAL A 635 17.59 28.57 16.61
N LEU A 636 17.98 28.16 15.41
CA LEU A 636 19.38 28.05 15.03
C LEU A 636 20.10 29.40 15.15
N LYS A 637 19.52 30.48 14.63
CA LYS A 637 20.17 31.79 14.59
C LYS A 637 20.24 32.51 15.94
N HIS A 638 19.13 32.57 16.66
CA HIS A 638 18.96 33.43 17.82
C HIS A 638 19.05 32.68 19.15
N VAL A 639 18.67 31.40 19.19
CA VAL A 639 18.73 30.58 20.43
C VAL A 639 20.05 29.79 20.50
N LEU A 640 20.50 29.24 19.37
CA LEU A 640 21.72 28.42 19.28
C LEU A 640 22.93 29.17 18.68
N ASN A 641 22.75 30.45 18.32
CA ASN A 641 23.81 31.33 17.80
C ASN A 641 24.59 30.76 16.61
N CYS A 642 23.92 29.98 15.75
CA CYS A 642 24.50 29.38 14.55
C CYS A 642 24.56 30.36 13.38
N MET A 643 25.43 30.07 12.40
CA MET A 643 25.37 30.71 11.09
C MET A 643 24.19 30.13 10.30
N VAL A 644 23.26 30.99 9.92
CA VAL A 644 22.04 30.63 9.19
C VAL A 644 21.91 31.53 7.97
N HIS A 645 21.69 30.92 6.82
CA HIS A 645 21.37 31.55 5.55
C HIS A 645 19.96 31.12 5.16
N VAL A 646 19.02 32.07 5.12
CA VAL A 646 17.68 31.82 4.59
C VAL A 646 17.73 32.08 3.09
N ALA A 647 17.39 31.06 2.29
CA ALA A 647 17.48 31.16 0.84
C ALA A 647 16.48 32.21 0.31
N VAL A 648 16.96 33.01 -0.63
CA VAL A 648 16.17 34.05 -1.32
C VAL A 648 15.53 33.45 -2.58
N GLY A 649 16.22 32.48 -3.20
CA GLY A 649 15.77 31.71 -4.35
C GLY A 649 15.80 30.21 -4.07
N ASP A 650 16.42 29.44 -4.97
CA ASP A 650 16.56 27.99 -4.80
C ASP A 650 17.67 27.67 -3.79
N CYS A 651 17.30 27.02 -2.70
CA CYS A 651 18.23 26.68 -1.61
C CYS A 651 19.39 25.81 -2.11
N ASP A 652 19.13 24.87 -3.02
CA ASP A 652 20.16 23.99 -3.57
C ASP A 652 21.20 24.80 -4.36
N ASP A 653 20.75 25.76 -5.19
CA ASP A 653 21.63 26.63 -5.98
C ASP A 653 22.51 27.49 -5.04
N GLU A 654 21.94 28.03 -3.96
CA GLU A 654 22.66 28.85 -2.98
C GLU A 654 23.70 28.06 -2.18
N ILE A 655 23.39 26.81 -1.79
CA ILE A 655 24.34 25.89 -1.14
C ILE A 655 25.51 25.58 -2.08
N ILE A 656 25.23 25.24 -3.35
CA ILE A 656 26.27 24.93 -4.35
C ILE A 656 27.21 26.13 -4.53
N ASN A 657 26.66 27.34 -4.63
CA ASN A 657 27.46 28.55 -4.77
C ASN A 657 28.29 28.85 -3.51
N TYR A 658 27.69 28.72 -2.33
CA TYR A 658 28.39 28.97 -1.07
C TYR A 658 29.59 28.03 -0.89
N VAL A 659 29.41 26.74 -1.15
CA VAL A 659 30.46 25.73 -1.06
C VAL A 659 31.60 26.05 -2.04
N HIS A 660 31.26 26.48 -3.27
CA HIS A 660 32.25 26.86 -4.28
C HIS A 660 33.02 28.15 -3.91
N GLU A 661 32.37 29.11 -3.27
CA GLU A 661 33.00 30.39 -2.88
C GLU A 661 33.82 30.31 -1.58
N ASN A 662 33.45 29.40 -0.67
CA ASN A 662 33.99 29.36 0.70
C ASN A 662 34.83 28.11 1.00
N ASP A 663 35.13 27.27 0.00
CA ASP A 663 35.93 26.04 0.12
C ASP A 663 35.50 25.17 1.31
N SER A 664 34.20 24.85 1.35
CA SER A 664 33.60 24.14 2.49
C SER A 664 34.01 22.66 2.51
N PHE A 665 34.20 22.11 3.70
CA PHE A 665 34.65 20.73 3.89
C PHE A 665 33.60 19.71 3.43
N ALA A 666 32.34 19.89 3.83
CA ALA A 666 31.29 18.92 3.54
C ALA A 666 29.90 19.56 3.40
N ILE A 667 29.03 18.91 2.63
CA ILE A 667 27.58 19.14 2.65
C ILE A 667 26.92 18.03 3.44
N PHE A 668 26.10 18.37 4.43
CA PHE A 668 25.26 17.43 5.17
C PHE A 668 23.81 17.53 4.68
N ALA A 669 23.37 16.52 3.92
CA ALA A 669 22.07 16.54 3.24
C ALA A 669 21.51 15.14 2.99
N PHE A 670 20.20 15.04 2.79
CA PHE A 670 19.54 13.83 2.26
C PHE A 670 19.36 13.89 0.73
N ASN A 671 19.40 15.09 0.15
CA ASN A 671 19.19 15.29 -1.28
C ASN A 671 20.39 14.76 -2.09
N THR A 672 20.11 13.85 -3.03
CA THR A 672 21.14 13.26 -3.89
C THR A 672 21.66 14.22 -4.96
N ASP A 673 20.99 15.36 -5.19
CA ASP A 673 21.42 16.37 -6.15
C ASP A 673 22.82 16.90 -5.84
N PHE A 674 23.21 17.00 -4.55
CA PHE A 674 24.55 17.46 -4.16
C PHE A 674 25.66 16.48 -4.56
N ILE A 675 25.35 15.19 -4.76
CA ILE A 675 26.34 14.16 -5.15
C ILE A 675 26.76 14.34 -6.62
N VAL A 676 25.85 14.85 -7.45
CA VAL A 676 26.05 15.06 -8.90
C VAL A 676 26.27 16.53 -9.26
N SER A 677 26.20 17.42 -8.27
CA SER A 677 26.56 18.82 -8.40
C SER A 677 28.08 18.93 -8.48
N LEU A 678 28.59 19.89 -9.25
CA LEU A 678 30.04 20.11 -9.39
C LEU A 678 30.61 20.85 -8.17
N VAL A 679 30.46 20.24 -6.99
CA VAL A 679 30.97 20.74 -5.71
C VAL A 679 32.25 19.99 -5.35
N HIS A 680 33.26 20.71 -4.88
CA HIS A 680 34.56 20.15 -4.50
C HIS A 680 34.62 19.77 -3.01
N CYS A 681 33.55 19.13 -2.49
CA CYS A 681 33.45 18.75 -1.09
C CYS A 681 32.79 17.36 -0.94
N VAL A 682 32.94 16.74 0.23
CA VAL A 682 32.28 15.45 0.49
C VAL A 682 30.82 15.63 0.87
N VAL A 683 29.95 14.70 0.47
CA VAL A 683 28.52 14.74 0.83
C VAL A 683 28.22 13.70 1.90
N LEU A 684 27.72 14.17 3.04
CA LEU A 684 27.35 13.36 4.21
C LEU A 684 25.83 13.13 4.23
N ASP A 685 25.43 11.86 4.27
CA ASP A 685 24.02 11.44 4.18
C ASP A 685 23.26 11.71 5.49
N ALA A 686 22.48 12.77 5.53
CA ALA A 686 21.62 13.06 6.69
C ALA A 686 20.67 11.88 7.01
N GLY A 687 20.29 11.09 6.01
CA GLY A 687 19.35 9.97 6.18
C GLY A 687 19.93 8.71 6.81
N SER A 688 21.25 8.60 6.95
CA SER A 688 21.92 7.47 7.61
C SER A 688 22.73 7.88 8.83
N TYR A 689 22.62 9.15 9.23
CA TYR A 689 23.24 9.67 10.44
C TYR A 689 22.70 8.95 11.68
N ASP A 690 23.62 8.43 12.48
CA ASP A 690 23.38 7.82 13.79
C ASP A 690 24.06 8.72 14.82
N CYS A 691 23.24 9.48 15.56
CA CYS A 691 23.70 10.50 16.51
C CYS A 691 24.55 9.90 17.63
N ASP A 692 24.09 8.78 18.22
CA ASP A 692 24.79 8.11 19.32
C ASP A 692 26.17 7.60 18.91
N LYS A 693 26.26 7.02 17.70
CA LYS A 693 27.51 6.48 17.18
C LYS A 693 28.36 7.52 16.46
N LYS A 694 27.83 8.72 16.22
CA LYS A 694 28.49 9.78 15.44
C LYS A 694 28.94 9.26 14.06
N THR A 695 28.12 8.41 13.42
CA THR A 695 28.43 7.79 12.12
C THR A 695 27.42 8.18 11.04
N THR A 696 27.85 8.25 9.79
CA THR A 696 26.97 8.45 8.62
C THR A 696 27.56 7.77 7.38
N LEU A 697 26.83 7.78 6.25
CA LEU A 697 27.39 7.46 4.94
C LEU A 697 28.01 8.71 4.31
N LEU A 698 29.18 8.53 3.70
CA LEU A 698 29.82 9.51 2.85
C LEU A 698 29.62 9.11 1.39
N TYR A 699 29.25 10.08 0.57
CA TYR A 699 29.23 9.97 -0.87
C TYR A 699 30.42 10.71 -1.47
N ASP A 700 31.15 10.01 -2.34
CA ASP A 700 32.34 10.50 -3.05
C ASP A 700 32.02 10.61 -4.55
N PRO A 701 31.79 11.83 -5.07
CA PRO A 701 31.50 12.06 -6.49
C PRO A 701 32.62 11.62 -7.44
N GLU A 702 33.88 11.74 -7.03
CA GLU A 702 35.05 11.34 -7.84
C GLU A 702 35.12 9.82 -7.96
N ALA A 703 34.87 9.10 -6.86
CA ALA A 703 34.77 7.65 -6.91
C ALA A 703 33.59 7.17 -7.76
N LEU A 704 32.46 7.89 -7.76
CA LEU A 704 31.30 7.60 -8.61
C LEU A 704 31.62 7.82 -10.09
N SER A 705 32.24 8.95 -10.44
CA SER A 705 32.61 9.27 -11.82
C SER A 705 33.58 8.22 -12.39
N LYS A 706 34.61 7.85 -11.63
CA LYS A 706 35.55 6.75 -11.98
C LYS A 706 34.84 5.42 -12.18
N TYR A 707 33.88 5.07 -11.31
CA TYR A 707 33.15 3.82 -11.42
C TYR A 707 32.29 3.76 -12.70
N LEU A 708 31.62 4.87 -13.03
CA LEU A 708 30.78 5.00 -14.23
C LEU A 708 31.58 5.30 -15.51
N ARG A 709 32.90 5.50 -15.40
CA ARG A 709 33.78 5.95 -16.48
C ARG A 709 33.27 7.25 -17.10
N LEU A 710 32.87 8.19 -16.26
CA LEU A 710 32.46 9.53 -16.64
C LEU A 710 33.48 10.52 -16.09
N GLU A 711 33.62 11.67 -16.76
CA GLU A 711 34.28 12.82 -16.16
C GLU A 711 33.34 13.47 -15.12
N GLU A 712 33.88 14.12 -14.08
CA GLU A 712 33.06 14.74 -13.04
C GLU A 712 32.07 15.78 -13.60
N ASP A 713 32.49 16.54 -14.61
CA ASP A 713 31.66 17.54 -15.31
C ASP A 713 30.47 16.95 -16.09
N GLN A 714 30.40 15.62 -16.19
CA GLN A 714 29.33 14.86 -16.83
C GLN A 714 28.31 14.29 -15.84
N LEU A 715 28.55 14.28 -14.53
CA LEU A 715 27.57 13.82 -13.53
C LEU A 715 26.24 14.60 -13.57
N PRO A 716 26.20 15.91 -13.85
CA PRO A 716 24.94 16.60 -14.08
C PRO A 716 24.13 16.06 -15.28
N LEU A 717 24.79 15.52 -16.32
CA LEU A 717 24.08 14.86 -17.43
C LEU A 717 23.46 13.54 -16.99
N LEU A 718 24.16 12.77 -16.16
CA LEU A 718 23.61 11.54 -15.56
C LEU A 718 22.34 11.86 -14.77
N ALA A 719 22.36 12.92 -13.97
CA ALA A 719 21.23 13.37 -13.16
C ALA A 719 19.97 13.67 -13.99
N ILE A 720 20.09 14.52 -15.00
CA ILE A 720 18.95 14.91 -15.85
C ILE A 720 18.44 13.77 -16.74
N LEU A 721 19.31 12.83 -17.11
CA LEU A 721 18.96 11.67 -17.94
C LEU A 721 18.42 10.50 -17.11
N ALA A 722 18.72 10.41 -15.81
CA ALA A 722 18.09 9.44 -14.91
C ALA A 722 16.69 9.88 -14.47
N GLY A 723 16.47 11.21 -14.42
CA GLY A 723 15.25 11.83 -13.93
C GLY A 723 15.49 12.46 -12.56
N ASN A 724 14.99 13.68 -12.39
CA ASN A 724 15.17 14.49 -11.20
C ASN A 724 13.93 15.38 -10.95
N ASP A 725 14.01 16.29 -9.98
CA ASP A 725 12.89 17.17 -9.60
C ASP A 725 12.38 18.08 -10.73
N LEU A 726 13.19 18.32 -11.76
CA LEU A 726 12.86 19.15 -12.92
C LEU A 726 12.43 18.33 -14.13
N ILE A 727 13.02 17.15 -14.37
CA ILE A 727 12.71 16.26 -15.49
C ILE A 727 12.08 14.97 -14.96
N ASP A 728 10.77 14.86 -15.18
CA ASP A 728 10.01 13.69 -14.77
C ASP A 728 10.46 12.43 -15.53
N HIS A 729 10.64 11.35 -14.79
CA HIS A 729 11.07 10.06 -15.32
C HIS A 729 10.11 9.50 -16.38
N GLU A 730 8.81 9.81 -16.29
CA GLU A 730 7.79 9.33 -17.22
C GLU A 730 8.11 9.76 -18.65
N ILE A 731 8.66 10.98 -18.79
CA ILE A 731 9.05 11.55 -20.08
C ILE A 731 10.34 10.87 -20.61
N LEU A 732 11.17 10.33 -19.70
CA LEU A 732 12.42 9.66 -20.03
C LEU A 732 12.24 8.15 -20.28
N GLN A 733 11.11 7.57 -19.88
CA GLN A 733 10.85 6.13 -19.97
C GLN A 733 11.06 5.55 -21.39
N PRO A 734 10.57 6.18 -22.48
CA PRO A 734 10.83 5.67 -23.83
C PRO A 734 12.31 5.62 -24.18
N PHE A 735 13.07 6.62 -23.73
CA PHE A 735 14.51 6.68 -23.89
C PHE A 735 15.22 5.62 -23.04
N HIS A 736 14.83 5.46 -21.77
CA HIS A 736 15.38 4.44 -20.87
C HIS A 736 15.18 3.03 -21.42
N SER A 737 13.97 2.69 -21.87
CA SER A 737 13.68 1.39 -22.49
C SER A 737 14.55 1.13 -23.72
N LYS A 738 14.80 2.16 -24.53
CA LYS A 738 15.65 2.07 -25.72
C LYS A 738 17.12 1.82 -25.39
N ILE A 739 17.70 2.56 -24.43
CA ILE A 739 19.12 2.42 -24.07
C ILE A 739 19.42 1.20 -23.19
N CYS A 740 18.40 0.65 -22.53
CA CYS A 740 18.53 -0.55 -21.69
C CYS A 740 18.14 -1.84 -22.42
N ASP A 741 17.75 -1.77 -23.70
CA ASP A 741 17.15 -2.87 -24.47
C ASP A 741 16.07 -3.63 -23.68
N TRP A 742 15.22 -2.86 -22.99
CA TRP A 742 14.29 -3.38 -21.99
C TRP A 742 12.88 -3.51 -22.57
N SER A 743 12.54 -4.71 -23.03
CA SER A 743 11.28 -5.02 -23.74
C SER A 743 10.10 -5.37 -22.83
N SER A 744 10.32 -5.55 -21.53
CA SER A 744 9.28 -5.90 -20.57
C SER A 744 8.51 -4.65 -20.10
N LYS A 745 7.35 -4.41 -20.70
CA LYS A 745 6.48 -3.26 -20.41
C LYS A 745 5.97 -3.18 -18.95
N ASN A 746 6.16 -4.24 -18.15
CA ASN A 746 5.57 -4.38 -16.81
C ASN A 746 6.62 -4.59 -15.70
N SER A 747 7.91 -4.37 -15.95
CA SER A 747 8.96 -4.49 -14.92
C SER A 747 9.86 -3.27 -14.89
N GLN A 748 10.00 -2.68 -13.69
CA GLN A 748 10.93 -1.56 -13.44
C GLN A 748 12.35 -1.93 -13.90
N ILE A 749 13.01 -1.03 -14.62
CA ILE A 749 14.40 -1.20 -15.03
C ILE A 749 15.25 -1.20 -13.75
N PRO A 750 16.05 -2.25 -13.48
CA PRO A 750 16.94 -2.26 -12.34
C PRO A 750 17.89 -1.06 -12.38
N TYR A 751 18.01 -0.30 -11.28
CA TYR A 751 18.84 0.91 -11.24
C TYR A 751 20.30 0.68 -11.64
N LYS A 752 20.83 -0.53 -11.42
CA LYS A 752 22.15 -0.89 -11.92
C LYS A 752 22.25 -0.78 -13.44
N ILE A 753 21.30 -1.39 -14.14
CA ILE A 753 21.24 -1.39 -15.61
C ILE A 753 21.00 0.03 -16.11
N LEU A 754 20.05 0.75 -15.48
CA LEU A 754 19.70 2.10 -15.89
C LEU A 754 20.90 3.07 -15.80
N MET A 755 21.58 3.14 -14.65
CA MET A 755 22.69 4.07 -14.45
C MET A 755 23.89 3.75 -15.36
N GLU A 756 24.22 2.46 -15.52
CA GLU A 756 25.31 2.04 -16.41
C GLU A 756 24.97 2.29 -17.89
N SER A 757 23.72 2.09 -18.32
CA SER A 757 23.25 2.41 -19.68
C SER A 757 23.25 3.91 -19.97
N ILE A 758 22.85 4.75 -19.01
CA ILE A 758 22.91 6.21 -19.16
C ILE A 758 24.37 6.66 -19.26
N ALA A 759 25.25 6.14 -18.41
CA ALA A 759 26.68 6.45 -18.47
C ALA A 759 27.30 6.02 -19.82
N ALA A 760 26.93 4.83 -20.33
CA ALA A 760 27.35 4.38 -21.66
C ALA A 760 26.86 5.30 -22.79
N TYR A 761 25.62 5.80 -22.69
CA TYR A 761 25.09 6.80 -23.63
C TYR A 761 25.88 8.12 -23.56
N ILE A 762 26.15 8.65 -22.36
CA ILE A 762 26.92 9.89 -22.18
C ILE A 762 28.32 9.75 -22.79
N ASN A 763 28.98 8.61 -22.57
CA ASN A 763 30.30 8.30 -23.14
C ASN A 763 30.32 8.21 -24.68
N SER A 764 29.17 7.99 -25.31
CA SER A 764 29.04 8.00 -26.78
C SER A 764 28.95 9.42 -27.39
N LEU A 765 28.76 10.44 -26.54
CA LEU A 765 28.63 11.82 -26.98
C LEU A 765 30.01 12.48 -27.17
N PRO A 766 30.18 13.34 -28.18
CA PRO A 766 31.43 14.05 -28.42
C PRO A 766 31.58 15.24 -27.45
N LEU A 767 31.72 14.95 -26.16
CA LEU A 767 31.92 15.94 -25.09
C LEU A 767 33.42 16.31 -25.00
N ARG A 768 33.73 17.61 -24.85
CA ARG A 768 35.11 18.12 -24.69
C ARG A 768 35.36 18.81 -23.35
N THR A 769 34.34 19.49 -22.80
CA THR A 769 34.30 20.13 -21.48
C THR A 769 32.81 20.36 -21.12
N ARG A 770 32.30 21.60 -21.23
CA ARG A 770 30.89 21.92 -20.96
C ARG A 770 29.94 21.52 -22.09
N VAL A 771 28.73 21.12 -21.71
CA VAL A 771 27.68 20.74 -22.65
C VAL A 771 27.22 21.96 -23.45
N SER A 772 27.53 21.96 -24.75
CA SER A 772 27.10 23.01 -25.67
C SER A 772 25.62 22.87 -26.06
N LYS A 773 24.98 23.97 -26.48
CA LYS A 773 23.58 23.96 -26.97
C LYS A 773 23.38 22.94 -28.11
N LYS A 774 24.36 22.80 -29.02
CA LYS A 774 24.33 21.82 -30.13
C LYS A 774 24.36 20.37 -29.65
N ILE A 775 25.11 20.08 -28.60
CA ILE A 775 25.13 18.73 -28.00
C ILE A 775 23.79 18.47 -27.30
N MET A 776 23.25 19.46 -26.61
CA MET A 776 21.92 19.34 -25.99
C MET A 776 20.80 19.16 -27.02
N GLU A 777 20.89 19.78 -28.19
CA GLU A 777 19.97 19.55 -29.33
C GLU A 777 20.03 18.10 -29.84
N ARG A 778 21.20 17.46 -29.78
CA ARG A 778 21.34 16.04 -30.09
C ARG A 778 20.71 15.18 -29.00
N ILE A 779 21.00 15.46 -27.72
CA ILE A 779 20.41 14.74 -26.58
C ILE A 779 18.88 14.84 -26.64
N CYS A 780 18.31 16.02 -26.88
CA CYS A 780 16.86 16.21 -26.97
C CYS A 780 16.23 15.43 -28.13
N ARG A 781 16.93 15.27 -29.27
CA ARG A 781 16.49 14.41 -30.37
C ARG A 781 16.51 12.93 -29.98
N ASP A 782 17.53 12.50 -29.28
CA ASP A 782 17.67 11.10 -28.86
C ASP A 782 16.67 10.73 -27.75
N VAL A 783 16.40 11.66 -26.83
CA VAL A 783 15.54 11.45 -25.65
C VAL A 783 14.06 11.69 -25.97
N PHE A 784 13.73 12.80 -26.64
CA PHE A 784 12.34 13.21 -26.87
C PHE A 784 11.88 13.13 -28.32
N GLY A 785 12.81 12.93 -29.27
CA GLY A 785 12.52 13.11 -30.70
C GLY A 785 12.30 14.58 -31.13
N ASP A 786 12.51 15.55 -30.23
CA ASP A 786 12.22 16.97 -30.47
C ASP A 786 13.32 17.89 -29.90
N CYS A 787 13.99 18.63 -30.78
CA CYS A 787 15.05 19.59 -30.40
C CYS A 787 14.50 20.89 -29.78
N ARG A 788 13.19 21.16 -29.82
CA ARG A 788 12.61 22.37 -29.21
C ARG A 788 12.64 22.35 -27.68
N ARG A 789 12.89 21.19 -27.07
CA ARG A 789 13.01 21.02 -25.61
C ARG A 789 14.41 21.32 -25.06
N VAL A 790 15.31 21.87 -25.88
CA VAL A 790 16.69 22.17 -25.48
C VAL A 790 16.75 23.17 -24.34
N ASP A 791 15.97 24.25 -24.39
CA ASP A 791 16.02 25.26 -23.32
C ASP A 791 15.51 24.67 -21.98
N TYR A 792 14.53 23.76 -22.03
CA TYR A 792 14.06 23.00 -20.87
C TYR A 792 15.14 22.10 -20.27
N MET A 793 15.81 21.27 -21.08
CA MET A 793 16.95 20.43 -20.64
C MET A 793 18.14 21.26 -20.16
N MET A 794 18.44 22.39 -20.82
CA MET A 794 19.53 23.29 -20.42
C MET A 794 19.27 23.93 -19.06
N VAL A 795 18.01 24.28 -18.74
CA VAL A 795 17.66 24.82 -17.41
C VAL A 795 17.88 23.77 -16.32
N ALA A 796 17.51 22.51 -16.59
CA ALA A 796 17.74 21.40 -15.66
C ALA A 796 19.23 21.10 -15.47
N TYR A 797 20.00 21.03 -16.56
CA TYR A 797 21.45 20.82 -16.51
C TYR A 797 22.17 21.92 -15.72
N LYS A 798 21.82 23.19 -15.98
CA LYS A 798 22.41 24.35 -15.29
C LYS A 798 22.02 24.45 -13.82
N ALA A 799 21.08 23.65 -13.30
CA ALA A 799 20.74 23.67 -11.88
C ALA A 799 21.86 23.06 -11.00
N TYR A 800 22.67 22.17 -11.57
CA TYR A 800 23.79 21.52 -10.89
C TYR A 800 25.12 22.28 -11.02
N LEU A 801 25.11 23.45 -11.66
CA LEU A 801 26.30 24.23 -11.95
C LEU A 801 26.34 25.48 -11.06
N PRO A 802 27.51 25.86 -10.52
CA PRO A 802 27.68 27.14 -9.84
C PRO A 802 27.30 28.31 -10.75
N ARG A 803 26.63 29.32 -10.18
CA ARG A 803 26.21 30.54 -10.87
C ARG A 803 26.66 31.78 -10.10
N PRO A 804 27.12 32.83 -10.78
CA PRO A 804 27.38 34.10 -10.12
C PRO A 804 26.07 34.66 -9.54
N ALA A 805 26.14 35.22 -8.34
CA ALA A 805 25.00 35.91 -7.72
C ALA A 805 24.47 37.00 -8.66
N LEU A 806 23.17 36.95 -8.96
CA LEU A 806 22.50 38.01 -9.73
C LEU A 806 22.39 39.26 -8.86
N ASP A 807 23.22 40.25 -9.16
CA ASP A 807 23.17 41.56 -8.51
C ASP A 807 21.99 42.34 -9.06
N THR A 808 20.94 42.49 -8.24
CA THR A 808 19.72 43.24 -8.61
C THR A 808 19.82 44.63 -8.01
N THR A 809 20.60 45.49 -8.68
CA THR A 809 20.81 46.88 -8.27
C THR A 809 19.91 47.82 -9.07
N GLY A 810 18.64 47.89 -8.67
CA GLY A 810 17.77 49.03 -8.98
C GLY A 810 17.90 50.09 -7.89
N ASP A 811 17.91 51.38 -8.24
CA ASP A 811 17.99 52.50 -7.27
C ASP A 811 16.62 53.15 -7.01
N ASP A 812 15.54 52.56 -7.51
CA ASP A 812 14.18 53.04 -7.28
C ASP A 812 13.71 52.78 -5.83
N PRO A 813 12.70 53.52 -5.33
CA PRO A 813 12.21 53.38 -3.96
C PRO A 813 11.78 51.96 -3.58
N TRP A 814 11.21 51.19 -4.50
CA TRP A 814 10.80 49.81 -4.23
C TRP A 814 12.01 48.86 -4.20
N SER A 815 12.99 49.07 -5.07
CA SER A 815 14.27 48.32 -5.01
C SER A 815 15.00 48.52 -3.67
N ARG A 816 14.91 49.71 -3.05
CA ARG A 816 15.41 49.94 -1.69
C ARG A 816 14.64 49.15 -0.63
N VAL A 817 13.31 49.05 -0.75
CA VAL A 817 12.48 48.19 0.12
C VAL A 817 12.88 46.73 -0.04
N LEU A 818 13.03 46.23 -1.27
CA LEU A 818 13.44 44.86 -1.55
C LEU A 818 14.84 44.55 -1.02
N LYS A 819 15.79 45.49 -1.13
CA LYS A 819 17.13 45.35 -0.56
C LYS A 819 17.09 45.21 0.97
N MET A 820 16.37 46.10 1.66
CA MET A 820 16.17 46.01 3.11
C MET A 820 15.43 44.72 3.51
N ALA A 821 14.44 44.30 2.72
CA ALA A 821 13.70 43.05 2.97
C ALA A 821 14.61 41.83 2.85
N LYS A 822 15.48 41.78 1.82
CA LYS A 822 16.47 40.73 1.61
C LYS A 822 17.48 40.68 2.77
N GLU A 823 18.01 41.82 3.19
CA GLU A 823 18.92 41.92 4.34
C GLU A 823 18.24 41.39 5.62
N ARG A 824 16.99 41.79 5.87
CA ARG A 824 16.23 41.31 7.03
C ARG A 824 15.93 39.81 6.96
N LEU A 825 15.58 39.28 5.79
CA LEU A 825 15.38 37.85 5.57
C LEU A 825 16.65 37.05 5.90
N GLN A 826 17.80 37.50 5.41
CA GLN A 826 19.10 36.86 5.69
C GLN A 826 19.49 36.91 7.17
N THR A 827 19.00 37.92 7.91
CA THR A 827 19.16 38.01 9.37
C THR A 827 18.05 37.34 10.18
N VAL A 828 17.11 36.63 9.53
CA VAL A 828 15.95 35.96 10.18
C VAL A 828 15.00 36.96 10.89
N LEU A 829 15.02 38.22 10.44
CA LEU A 829 14.16 39.32 10.91
C LEU A 829 12.96 39.60 9.99
N LEU A 830 12.82 38.82 8.91
CA LEU A 830 11.70 38.83 8.00
C LEU A 830 11.39 37.37 7.61
N PRO A 831 10.13 36.91 7.69
CA PRO A 831 9.79 35.54 7.31
C PRO A 831 9.78 35.38 5.78
N VAL A 832 10.03 34.15 5.31
CA VAL A 832 10.06 33.78 3.88
C VAL A 832 8.75 34.14 3.16
N SER A 833 7.62 34.00 3.84
CA SER A 833 6.30 34.32 3.29
C SER A 833 6.12 35.82 2.99
N ALA A 834 6.70 36.70 3.81
CA ALA A 834 6.68 38.14 3.58
C ALA A 834 7.61 38.54 2.42
N TRP A 835 8.77 37.89 2.30
CA TRP A 835 9.64 38.05 1.14
C TRP A 835 8.92 37.68 -0.17
N GLY A 836 8.11 36.62 -0.16
CA GLY A 836 7.35 36.21 -1.33
C GLY A 836 6.35 37.26 -1.78
N VAL A 837 5.57 37.79 -0.85
CA VAL A 837 4.61 38.87 -1.13
C VAL A 837 5.32 40.12 -1.67
N LEU A 838 6.42 40.55 -1.04
CA LEU A 838 7.18 41.73 -1.49
C LEU A 838 7.82 41.53 -2.86
N SER A 839 8.24 40.31 -3.17
CA SER A 839 8.88 39.96 -4.45
C SER A 839 7.87 39.62 -5.55
N GLU A 840 6.56 39.84 -5.31
CA GLU A 840 5.47 39.47 -6.23
C GLU A 840 5.46 37.98 -6.61
N LEU A 841 5.95 37.14 -5.69
CA LEU A 841 5.88 35.69 -5.76
C LEU A 841 4.66 35.18 -4.98
N VAL A 842 4.32 33.92 -5.20
CA VAL A 842 3.13 33.31 -4.61
C VAL A 842 3.31 33.12 -3.11
N TYR A 843 2.30 33.46 -2.32
CA TYR A 843 2.25 33.12 -0.90
C TYR A 843 1.99 31.62 -0.74
N GLU A 844 2.88 30.94 -0.03
CA GLU A 844 2.81 29.50 0.20
C GLU A 844 2.55 29.22 1.68
N SER A 845 1.58 28.35 1.97
CA SER A 845 1.41 27.76 3.30
C SER A 845 1.56 26.24 3.22
N ALA A 846 2.23 25.69 4.23
CA ALA A 846 2.24 24.27 4.48
C ALA A 846 0.84 23.77 4.92
N VAL A 847 0.62 22.47 4.80
CA VAL A 847 -0.62 21.81 5.21
C VAL A 847 -0.67 21.75 6.73
N SER A 848 -1.73 22.31 7.31
CA SER A 848 -2.07 22.28 8.73
C SER A 848 -2.56 20.89 9.14
N PHE A 849 -2.40 20.57 10.41
CA PHE A 849 -2.95 19.35 11.01
C PHE A 849 -4.43 19.55 11.36
N GLU A 850 -5.31 19.45 10.36
CA GLU A 850 -6.75 19.71 10.50
C GLU A 850 -7.56 18.89 9.49
N ASP A 851 -8.71 18.32 9.86
CA ASP A 851 -9.52 17.56 8.90
C ASP A 851 -10.19 18.47 7.86
N LEU A 852 -9.56 18.57 6.69
CA LEU A 852 -9.99 19.40 5.56
C LEU A 852 -11.27 18.89 4.85
N ARG A 853 -11.88 17.79 5.30
CA ARG A 853 -13.15 17.26 4.75
C ARG A 853 -14.39 17.79 5.47
N VAL A 854 -14.26 18.31 6.68
CA VAL A 854 -15.39 18.64 7.58
C VAL A 854 -16.10 19.95 7.19
N THR A 855 -15.79 20.53 6.03
CA THR A 855 -16.41 21.77 5.55
C THR A 855 -17.84 21.54 5.04
N THR A 856 -18.84 21.80 5.87
CA THR A 856 -20.23 22.02 5.42
C THR A 856 -20.35 23.40 4.77
N ASP A 857 -21.21 23.51 3.75
CA ASP A 857 -21.51 24.74 3.01
C ASP A 857 -21.48 25.98 3.92
N CYS A 858 -20.49 26.81 3.65
CA CYS A 858 -20.17 28.02 4.38
C CYS A 858 -21.21 29.11 4.10
N ASN A 859 -22.40 28.96 4.69
CA ASN A 859 -23.36 30.05 4.77
C ASN A 859 -23.62 30.58 6.17
N ASP A 860 -23.45 29.86 7.29
CA ASP A 860 -23.73 30.49 8.61
C ASP A 860 -22.95 29.99 9.84
N ASP A 861 -22.15 28.91 9.79
CA ASP A 861 -21.43 28.42 10.99
C ASP A 861 -19.90 28.43 10.82
N VAL A 862 -19.24 29.46 11.38
CA VAL A 862 -17.78 29.69 11.37
C VAL A 862 -17.01 28.62 12.18
N ARG A 863 -17.71 27.63 12.74
CA ARG A 863 -17.17 26.60 13.64
C ARG A 863 -16.30 25.55 12.95
N ASN A 864 -16.46 25.34 11.63
CA ASN A 864 -15.82 24.26 10.86
C ASN A 864 -14.96 24.77 9.68
N CYS A 865 -14.40 25.98 9.76
CA CYS A 865 -13.55 26.54 8.71
C CYS A 865 -12.07 26.21 8.94
N PRO A 866 -11.32 25.76 7.90
CA PRO A 866 -9.89 25.54 7.99
C PRO A 866 -9.11 26.81 8.36
N SER A 867 -8.00 26.61 9.06
CA SER A 867 -7.09 27.65 9.57
C SER A 867 -6.65 28.64 8.49
N ALA A 868 -6.38 28.16 7.27
CA ALA A 868 -6.01 28.98 6.12
C ALA A 868 -7.10 29.99 5.72
N THR A 869 -8.37 29.61 5.88
CA THR A 869 -9.53 30.45 5.58
C THR A 869 -9.78 31.45 6.71
N VAL A 870 -9.69 31.01 7.97
CA VAL A 870 -9.81 31.88 9.16
C VAL A 870 -8.77 33.00 9.12
N THR A 871 -7.52 32.68 8.82
CA THR A 871 -6.41 33.63 8.80
C THR A 871 -6.35 34.49 7.54
N ARG A 872 -7.17 34.23 6.51
CA ARG A 872 -7.16 35.01 5.26
C ARG A 872 -7.48 36.48 5.47
N ARG A 873 -8.40 36.81 6.37
CA ARG A 873 -8.74 38.22 6.68
C ARG A 873 -7.57 38.97 7.35
N LEU A 874 -6.84 38.30 8.23
CA LEU A 874 -5.59 38.80 8.76
C LEU A 874 -4.60 39.03 7.62
N ARG A 875 -4.29 38.00 6.81
CA ARG A 875 -3.35 38.07 5.68
C ARG A 875 -3.66 39.19 4.69
N LYS A 876 -4.93 39.42 4.34
CA LYS A 876 -5.35 40.55 3.49
C LYS A 876 -4.88 41.90 4.02
N ARG A 877 -5.06 42.14 5.31
CA ARG A 877 -4.57 43.34 6.00
C ARG A 877 -3.04 43.33 6.08
N LEU A 878 -2.44 42.15 6.24
CA LEU A 878 -0.98 42.00 6.18
C LEU A 878 -0.40 42.48 4.86
N TYR A 879 -0.96 42.02 3.75
CA TYR A 879 -0.58 42.44 2.41
C TYR A 879 -0.77 43.94 2.21
N GLY A 880 -1.81 44.54 2.81
CA GLY A 880 -2.05 45.98 2.70
C GLY A 880 -0.97 46.85 3.34
N VAL A 881 -0.29 46.36 4.38
CA VAL A 881 0.89 47.03 4.96
C VAL A 881 2.14 46.71 4.14
N LEU A 882 2.36 45.45 3.77
CA LEU A 882 3.53 45.04 2.98
C LEU A 882 3.57 45.65 1.57
N LEU A 883 2.42 45.93 0.97
CA LEU A 883 2.29 46.44 -0.40
C LEU A 883 1.79 47.88 -0.42
N PHE A 884 1.89 48.62 0.70
CA PHE A 884 1.35 49.97 0.80
C PHE A 884 1.96 50.94 -0.22
N GLU A 885 3.26 50.86 -0.48
CA GLU A 885 3.95 51.64 -1.51
C GLU A 885 3.53 51.26 -2.93
N LYS A 886 2.95 50.08 -3.13
CA LYS A 886 2.42 49.58 -4.41
C LYS A 886 0.91 49.71 -4.55
N ARG A 887 0.21 50.38 -3.62
CA ARG A 887 -1.26 50.43 -3.61
C ARG A 887 -1.89 50.90 -4.92
N ASP A 888 -1.22 51.82 -5.62
CA ASP A 888 -1.72 52.41 -6.87
C ASP A 888 -1.68 51.41 -8.05
N SER A 889 -0.78 50.41 -8.01
CA SER A 889 -0.72 49.34 -8.99
C SER A 889 -1.73 48.22 -8.74
N LYS A 890 -2.53 48.31 -7.66
CA LYS A 890 -3.54 47.33 -7.24
C LYS A 890 -3.01 45.88 -7.29
N PRO A 891 -1.91 45.57 -6.57
CA PRO A 891 -1.29 44.25 -6.61
C PRO A 891 -2.27 43.17 -6.16
N ILE A 892 -2.19 42.02 -6.82
CA ILE A 892 -2.94 40.81 -6.48
C ILE A 892 -1.94 39.83 -5.88
N VAL A 893 -2.25 39.31 -4.69
CA VAL A 893 -1.44 38.26 -4.07
C VAL A 893 -2.06 36.91 -4.40
N GLU A 894 -1.28 36.02 -4.99
CA GLU A 894 -1.67 34.63 -5.20
C GLU A 894 -1.35 33.81 -3.94
N GLU A 895 -2.27 32.96 -3.51
CA GLU A 895 -2.11 32.08 -2.34
C GLU A 895 -2.24 30.60 -2.73
N TRP A 896 -1.24 29.79 -2.36
CA TRP A 896 -1.33 28.33 -2.30
C TRP A 896 -1.46 27.90 -0.84
N CYS A 897 -2.70 27.86 -0.34
CA CYS A 897 -3.04 27.40 1.01
C CYS A 897 -4.00 26.21 0.96
N ALA A 898 -4.01 25.39 2.01
CA ALA A 898 -4.94 24.27 2.15
C ALA A 898 -6.23 24.77 2.83
N ASP A 899 -7.27 25.04 2.04
CA ASP A 899 -8.58 25.52 2.52
C ASP A 899 -9.67 24.44 2.47
N ASN A 900 -9.38 23.29 1.87
CA ASN A 900 -10.24 22.11 1.73
C ASN A 900 -9.44 20.95 1.11
N ALA A 901 -10.01 19.75 1.07
CA ALA A 901 -9.38 18.56 0.50
C ALA A 901 -8.99 18.69 -0.99
N ASP A 902 -9.66 19.58 -1.74
CA ASP A 902 -9.41 19.85 -3.17
C ASP A 902 -8.48 21.05 -3.43
N SER A 903 -7.80 21.52 -2.38
CA SER A 903 -6.85 22.64 -2.47
C SER A 903 -5.67 22.31 -3.38
N TYR A 904 -4.91 23.33 -3.79
CA TYR A 904 -3.76 23.21 -4.67
C TYR A 904 -4.06 22.89 -6.16
N ARG A 905 -5.32 22.99 -6.60
CA ARG A 905 -5.69 22.96 -8.04
C ARG A 905 -5.32 24.25 -8.79
N ARG A 906 -5.60 25.40 -8.18
CA ARG A 906 -5.24 26.75 -8.67
C ARG A 906 -4.96 27.68 -7.48
N PRO A 907 -4.09 28.69 -7.62
CA PRO A 907 -3.86 29.63 -6.53
C PRO A 907 -5.10 30.50 -6.34
N ILE A 908 -5.34 30.91 -5.10
CA ILE A 908 -6.43 31.84 -4.76
C ILE A 908 -5.89 33.26 -4.92
N GLN A 909 -6.64 34.11 -5.63
CA GLN A 909 -6.28 35.52 -5.77
C GLN A 909 -6.87 36.33 -4.62
N VAL A 910 -6.00 37.03 -3.89
CA VAL A 910 -6.35 37.78 -2.69
C VAL A 910 -5.94 39.24 -2.87
N LEU A 911 -6.90 40.14 -2.70
CA LEU A 911 -6.68 41.58 -2.76
C LEU A 911 -6.21 42.12 -1.40
N PRO A 912 -5.09 42.87 -1.35
CA PRO A 912 -4.66 43.56 -0.15
C PRO A 912 -5.70 44.53 0.39
N GLU A 913 -5.83 44.59 1.71
CA GLU A 913 -6.66 45.55 2.43
C GLU A 913 -5.77 46.59 3.10
N TYR A 914 -5.72 47.80 2.54
CA TYR A 914 -4.81 48.84 2.99
C TYR A 914 -5.24 49.44 4.34
N PRO A 915 -4.28 49.71 5.25
CA PRO A 915 -4.58 50.29 6.56
C PRO A 915 -5.19 51.68 6.44
N LYS A 916 -6.18 51.99 7.29
CA LYS A 916 -6.72 53.35 7.48
C LYS A 916 -5.81 54.24 8.33
N ALA A 917 -5.00 53.62 9.20
CA ALA A 917 -4.02 54.31 10.01
C ALA A 917 -2.87 54.85 9.13
N TYR A 918 -2.21 55.90 9.60
CA TYR A 918 -1.07 56.48 8.89
C TYR A 918 0.06 55.45 8.73
N HIS A 919 0.48 55.24 7.48
CA HIS A 919 1.56 54.34 7.11
C HIS A 919 2.79 55.14 6.65
N PRO A 920 3.89 55.16 7.42
CA PRO A 920 5.07 55.99 7.12
C PRO A 920 5.98 55.41 6.01
N GLY A 921 5.67 54.21 5.51
CA GLY A 921 6.49 53.45 4.57
C GLY A 921 7.32 52.37 5.28
N LEU A 922 7.58 51.25 4.60
CA LEU A 922 8.28 50.08 5.13
C LEU A 922 9.71 50.41 5.55
N THR A 923 10.41 51.28 4.82
CA THR A 923 11.77 51.70 5.21
C THR A 923 11.78 52.43 6.56
N ALA A 924 10.78 53.28 6.82
CA ALA A 924 10.60 53.96 8.10
C ALA A 924 10.11 53.01 9.21
N LEU A 925 9.26 52.04 8.86
CA LEU A 925 8.81 50.98 9.79
C LEU A 925 9.94 50.02 10.18
N TRP A 926 10.87 49.71 9.27
CA TRP A 926 12.01 48.82 9.53
C TRP A 926 13.25 49.53 10.08
N SER A 927 13.21 50.85 10.22
CA SER A 927 14.29 51.60 10.87
C SER A 927 14.49 51.13 12.31
N THR A 928 15.74 50.80 12.63
CA THR A 928 16.21 50.36 13.95
C THR A 928 16.56 51.54 14.88
N ASP A 929 16.32 52.78 14.45
CA ASP A 929 16.57 53.96 15.27
C ASP A 929 15.64 53.96 16.50
N ARG A 930 16.22 53.93 17.70
CA ARG A 930 15.47 53.98 18.98
C ARG A 930 14.67 55.27 19.16
N ARG A 931 14.94 56.32 18.38
CA ARG A 931 14.19 57.58 18.35
C ARG A 931 13.09 57.60 17.28
N ASN A 932 12.77 56.46 16.67
CA ASN A 932 11.81 56.38 15.56
C ASN A 932 10.46 57.04 15.95
N PRO A 933 10.09 58.18 15.32
CA PRO A 933 8.88 58.92 15.65
C PRO A 933 7.60 58.14 15.30
N HIS A 934 7.74 57.03 14.57
CA HIS A 934 6.65 56.18 14.13
C HIS A 934 6.40 54.97 15.02
N HIS A 935 6.99 54.89 16.23
CA HIS A 935 6.77 53.75 17.14
C HIS A 935 5.27 53.51 17.44
N GLN A 936 4.50 54.57 17.70
CA GLN A 936 3.05 54.45 17.87
C GLN A 936 2.33 54.03 16.57
N ASN A 937 2.84 54.42 15.41
CA ASN A 937 2.27 54.03 14.12
C ASN A 937 2.53 52.55 13.83
N LYS A 938 3.70 52.00 14.20
CA LYS A 938 4.00 50.54 14.13
C LYS A 938 2.94 49.75 14.90
N TRP A 939 2.65 50.15 16.14
CA TRP A 939 1.62 49.53 16.96
C TRP A 939 0.21 49.68 16.39
N LYS A 940 -0.15 50.86 15.86
CA LYS A 940 -1.44 51.08 15.18
C LYS A 940 -1.63 50.16 13.98
N LEU A 941 -0.59 50.00 13.16
CA LEU A 941 -0.63 49.12 12.00
C LEU A 941 -0.70 47.65 12.42
N PHE A 942 0.06 47.25 13.44
CA PHE A 942 -0.01 45.90 14.02
C PHE A 942 -1.39 45.56 14.56
N LEU A 943 -1.90 46.36 15.51
CA LEU A 943 -3.20 46.09 16.12
C LEU A 943 -4.34 46.23 15.11
N GLY A 944 -4.25 47.19 14.17
CA GLY A 944 -5.22 47.33 13.08
C GLY A 944 -5.25 46.12 12.13
N ALA A 945 -4.10 45.50 11.89
CA ALA A 945 -4.02 44.24 11.15
C ALA A 945 -4.61 43.06 11.93
N ILE A 946 -4.51 43.05 13.27
CA ILE A 946 -5.18 42.07 14.13
C ILE A 946 -6.70 42.30 14.14
N SER A 947 -7.16 43.48 14.56
CA SER A 947 -8.56 43.89 14.44
C SER A 947 -8.67 45.41 14.26
N PRO A 948 -9.49 45.92 13.32
CA PRO A 948 -9.68 47.35 13.15
C PRO A 948 -10.42 47.99 14.34
N SER A 949 -10.99 47.19 15.24
CA SER A 949 -11.69 47.65 16.44
C SER A 949 -10.78 47.92 17.65
N ILE A 950 -9.49 47.58 17.59
CA ILE A 950 -8.55 47.86 18.68
C ILE A 950 -8.14 49.33 18.64
N ASP A 951 -8.57 50.10 19.63
CA ASP A 951 -8.29 51.53 19.78
C ASP A 951 -7.35 51.86 20.96
N ASN A 952 -7.34 51.02 22.00
CA ASN A 952 -6.56 51.25 23.23
C ASN A 952 -5.13 50.66 23.17
N ILE A 953 -4.28 51.28 22.35
CA ILE A 953 -2.90 50.83 22.09
C ILE A 953 -2.04 50.81 23.36
N GLY A 954 -2.30 51.70 24.32
CA GLY A 954 -1.52 51.80 25.56
C GLY A 954 -1.52 50.53 26.40
N VAL A 955 -2.64 49.79 26.41
CA VAL A 955 -2.75 48.50 27.13
C VAL A 955 -1.87 47.44 26.47
N TRP A 956 -1.85 47.39 25.14
CA TRP A 956 -1.03 46.44 24.37
C TRP A 956 0.47 46.74 24.49
N MET A 957 0.84 48.02 24.53
CA MET A 957 2.22 48.45 24.76
C MET A 957 2.73 48.16 26.18
N ALA A 958 1.82 47.99 27.15
CA ALA A 958 2.15 47.68 28.53
C ALA A 958 2.28 46.17 28.79
N LEU A 959 1.88 45.31 27.85
CA LEU A 959 2.05 43.87 27.97
C LEU A 959 3.54 43.50 27.97
N PRO A 960 3.95 42.47 28.74
CA PRO A 960 5.26 41.87 28.59
C PRO A 960 5.46 41.39 27.15
N ASP A 961 6.66 41.60 26.61
CA ASP A 961 6.99 41.33 25.21
C ASP A 961 6.62 39.91 24.76
N ASN A 962 6.85 38.93 25.64
CA ASN A 962 6.54 37.52 25.39
C ASN A 962 5.04 37.22 25.35
N MET A 963 4.19 38.10 25.88
CA MET A 963 2.73 37.91 25.86
C MET A 963 2.04 38.64 24.71
N VAL A 964 2.69 39.62 24.07
CA VAL A 964 2.07 40.46 23.03
C VAL A 964 1.55 39.61 21.86
N VAL A 965 2.37 38.72 21.34
CA VAL A 965 2.03 37.90 20.16
C VAL A 965 0.95 36.87 20.48
N SER A 966 1.06 36.15 21.59
CA SER A 966 0.06 35.17 22.03
C SER A 966 -1.27 35.85 22.33
N THR A 967 -1.24 37.02 22.99
CA THR A 967 -2.45 37.81 23.28
C THR A 967 -3.08 38.31 21.97
N ALA A 968 -2.28 38.74 20.99
CA ALA A 968 -2.77 39.18 19.69
C ALA A 968 -3.39 38.03 18.89
N ALA A 969 -2.78 36.85 18.92
CA ALA A 969 -3.32 35.64 18.29
C ALA A 969 -4.64 35.22 18.95
N CYS A 970 -4.67 35.09 20.29
CA CYS A 970 -5.88 34.77 21.03
C CYS A 970 -6.99 35.80 20.80
N TYR A 971 -6.65 37.10 20.78
CA TYR A 971 -7.61 38.16 20.49
C TYR A 971 -8.15 38.07 19.07
N TYR A 972 -7.28 37.83 18.08
CA TYR A 972 -7.70 37.64 16.69
C TYR A 972 -8.70 36.49 16.59
N LEU A 973 -8.35 35.32 17.14
CA LEU A 973 -9.18 34.12 17.13
C LEU A 973 -10.52 34.36 17.84
N PHE A 974 -10.51 34.97 19.03
CA PHE A 974 -11.73 35.31 19.77
C PHE A 974 -12.62 36.29 18.98
N TYR A 975 -12.02 37.31 18.37
CA TYR A 975 -12.74 38.32 17.59
C TYR A 975 -13.35 37.74 16.31
N THR A 976 -12.67 36.78 15.67
CA THR A 976 -13.20 36.10 14.48
C THR A 976 -14.16 34.96 14.81
N HIS A 977 -14.12 34.41 16.03
CA HIS A 977 -14.96 33.29 16.50
C HIS A 977 -15.63 33.62 17.85
N LEU A 978 -16.75 34.34 17.82
CA LEU A 978 -17.54 34.70 19.02
C LEU A 978 -18.19 33.51 19.76
N SER A 979 -17.94 32.25 19.35
CA SER A 979 -18.71 31.08 19.83
C SER A 979 -17.98 29.72 19.77
N VAL A 980 -16.64 29.64 19.67
CA VAL A 980 -15.91 28.36 19.49
C VAL A 980 -14.89 28.09 20.61
N VAL A 981 -14.78 26.82 21.04
CA VAL A 981 -13.70 26.32 21.90
C VAL A 981 -12.41 26.29 21.10
N ILE A 982 -11.46 27.17 21.41
CA ILE A 982 -10.12 27.20 20.80
C ILE A 982 -9.33 25.99 21.34
N VAL A 983 -8.87 25.09 20.48
CA VAL A 983 -7.93 24.03 20.86
C VAL A 983 -6.50 24.57 20.74
N LEU A 984 -5.59 24.20 21.64
CA LEU A 984 -4.19 24.66 21.63
C LEU A 984 -3.49 24.47 20.26
N SER A 985 -3.80 23.37 19.57
CA SER A 985 -3.32 23.09 18.20
C SER A 985 -3.70 24.16 17.17
N ASP A 986 -4.85 24.81 17.34
CA ASP A 986 -5.34 25.86 16.44
C ASP A 986 -4.56 27.17 16.62
N VAL A 987 -4.08 27.43 17.84
CA VAL A 987 -3.26 28.61 18.14
C VAL A 987 -1.90 28.44 17.45
N ASP A 988 -1.24 27.31 17.64
CA ASP A 988 0.15 27.09 17.20
C ASP A 988 0.32 27.07 15.67
N CYS A 989 -0.62 26.45 14.93
CA CYS A 989 -0.59 26.47 13.46
C CYS A 989 -0.86 27.87 12.88
N GLN A 990 -1.53 28.75 13.64
CA GLN A 990 -2.04 30.05 13.18
C GLN A 990 -1.19 31.25 13.61
N LEU A 991 -0.07 31.04 14.33
CA LEU A 991 0.82 32.13 14.75
C LEU A 991 1.64 32.73 13.59
N SER A 992 1.86 32.01 12.48
CA SER A 992 2.72 32.45 11.37
C SER A 992 2.34 33.84 10.79
N PRO A 993 1.07 34.13 10.44
CA PRO A 993 0.67 35.47 10.01
C PRO A 993 0.82 36.54 11.10
N VAL A 994 0.61 36.20 12.37
CA VAL A 994 0.78 37.14 13.50
C VAL A 994 2.27 37.46 13.71
N PHE A 995 3.15 36.47 13.52
CA PHE A 995 4.60 36.65 13.60
C PHE A 995 5.11 37.64 12.56
N VAL A 996 4.61 37.60 11.31
CA VAL A 996 4.99 38.56 10.25
C VAL A 996 4.93 40.00 10.75
N TYR A 997 3.91 40.36 11.55
CA TYR A 997 3.79 41.72 12.07
C TYR A 997 4.55 42.00 13.36
N SER A 998 4.82 40.98 14.18
CA SER A 998 5.67 41.13 15.37
C SER A 998 7.09 41.64 15.01
N TYR A 999 7.59 41.27 13.83
CA TYR A 999 8.84 41.78 13.27
C TYR A 999 8.83 43.29 12.97
N PHE A 1000 7.66 43.91 12.81
CA PHE A 1000 7.54 45.37 12.66
C PHE A 1000 7.61 46.11 13.99
N VAL A 1001 7.37 45.41 15.11
CA VAL A 1001 7.32 45.98 16.47
C VAL A 1001 8.61 45.67 17.28
N ASP A 1002 9.59 44.97 16.67
CA ASP A 1002 10.94 44.70 17.23
C ASP A 1002 10.97 43.89 18.54
N ARG A 1003 10.01 42.98 18.79
CA ARG A 1003 9.76 42.40 20.14
C ARG A 1003 9.70 40.86 20.21
N TYR A 1004 10.34 40.14 19.29
CA TYR A 1004 10.23 38.68 19.17
C TYR A 1004 11.03 37.87 20.23
N PHE A 1005 12.03 38.46 20.87
CA PHE A 1005 13.12 37.71 21.55
C PHE A 1005 12.72 36.79 22.73
N LEU A 1006 11.52 36.89 23.31
CA LEU A 1006 11.21 36.25 24.61
C LEU A 1006 10.13 35.16 24.59
N PHE A 1007 9.52 34.85 23.44
CA PHE A 1007 8.44 33.83 23.37
C PHE A 1007 8.95 32.37 23.38
N LEU A 1008 10.21 32.13 23.02
CA LEU A 1008 10.80 30.77 22.96
C LEU A 1008 11.80 30.47 24.09
N GLU A 1009 12.16 31.47 24.90
CA GLU A 1009 12.95 31.28 26.12
C GLU A 1009 12.09 30.98 27.37
N SER A 1010 10.79 31.31 27.33
CA SER A 1010 9.80 30.99 28.37
C SER A 1010 9.01 29.74 28.01
#